data_AF-A0A550H547-F1
#
_entry.id   AF-A0A550H547-F1
#
_cell.length_a   1.000
_cell.length_b   1.000
_cell.length_c   1.000
_cell.angle_alpha   90.00
_cell.angle_beta   90.00
_cell.angle_gamma   90.00
#
_symmetry.space_group_name_H-M   'P 1'
#
loop_
_entity.id
_entity.type
_entity.pdbx_description
1 polymer ?
#
loop_
_entity_poly.entity_id
_entity_poly.type
_entity_poly.pdbx_seq_one_letter_code
_entity_poly.pdbx_strand_id
1 'polypeptide(L)'
;MNDSGVLHSDTYVLYPYEEKSINIGFSKYGELIDADAGVGLEYDGVDVFANPAVPMWKWSNGWVMEVHYTEQNKLRSVWAYALFSDNSDVSGIGGNWKQMQQSKDASAVGDQHGGRRTSGWAETDDIRLVYDGPRKAIYLLKTTIYDKDPLQTGKPLVEITTQLVFNKVKKYIMEIKDVKRVDDNKFDGPFQIEFSQRGEWDIGTESNNEAWAEFYDGFETKYDKHPFYYPCVETDPVTFDVAQMIDQDEGLVGFAAFWPTLISKWVTNVDSLDHLGGDDIPGKLETMETEEKYISVPTALPPNVLWPNYLWIDGANNLVIDLQDELVCYPRGACEWSDEPWVFKRNAQGEYVKLVPDLHWTWNDYVLIDPDYWVPGDQFCVVYKRFMKGHEEHTIIPAECNELEASETSYGMLAEPKVPYVFAEWDFDLDYDHPENSTQQFRCVSVYGLTDYNNALDPDMPGYEGYYRIDKEVTYQLNEVFNPWDLKDAANKDTFRWAQKGTYTEDDIALQAHLHDKYGNDRTCLEENHTLVNYPKWGYYCNDDEKVILYDSTGAEPALLLERDVDYTITPFTVHFLKPFSDYDLYKVLYSTYLLDSEESPWHVGRWEWIVVGEPSLASDSIGTGMVASAWSDWKNVETWLSGLDVQSEVFGPTMPYTMRRFATGLDGGQDFQYDFVGGDYRSAFKDDWSTPDEWSGEEIYPYAISSSNIIVVGGPLVDLAAYYFNDFTDAFVFSEYGDGFYAPGCWARTTQDHWQDMDIVDATDDQLWYDSTTVDDDVGYAIISTYKDLNETVGFIVYGYTAEDTYYACYALRGGGLPWLQLVQEGVTTVLLEIDYSDLHPVSFHVREFLGPFTECTGAYTNFKTPCYYDNIECGTAEIEEEAAELGLCYKLVDIGFCGQVHPDP
;
A
#
# COMPACT_ATOMS: atom_id res chain seq x y z
N MET A 1 0.94 -22.33 1.21
CA MET A 1 -0.36 -21.91 1.79
C MET A 1 -1.06 -21.13 0.72
N ASN A 2 -2.38 -21.24 0.62
CA ASN A 2 -3.16 -20.53 -0.37
C ASN A 2 -4.42 -19.94 0.28
N ASP A 3 -4.97 -18.93 -0.37
CA ASP A 3 -6.25 -18.29 -0.02
C ASP A 3 -6.97 -17.84 -1.30
N SER A 4 -8.28 -17.61 -1.21
CA SER A 4 -9.16 -17.36 -2.35
C SER A 4 -9.94 -16.06 -2.22
N GLY A 5 -10.02 -15.32 -3.33
CA GLY A 5 -10.81 -14.11 -3.43
C GLY A 5 -12.30 -14.41 -3.59
N VAL A 6 -13.14 -13.47 -3.17
CA VAL A 6 -14.60 -13.58 -3.12
C VAL A 6 -15.33 -12.46 -3.87
N LEU A 7 -14.60 -11.58 -4.60
CA LEU A 7 -15.17 -10.50 -5.42
C LEU A 7 -16.34 -10.97 -6.31
N HIS A 8 -16.17 -12.11 -7.01
CA HIS A 8 -17.19 -12.66 -7.93
C HIS A 8 -18.54 -13.05 -7.32
N SER A 9 -18.60 -13.10 -6.00
CA SER A 9 -19.82 -13.43 -5.27
C SER A 9 -20.20 -12.34 -4.28
N ASP A 10 -19.52 -11.19 -4.32
CA ASP A 10 -19.84 -10.06 -3.48
C ASP A 10 -21.02 -9.25 -4.07
N THR A 11 -21.30 -8.09 -3.47
CA THR A 11 -22.49 -7.28 -3.75
C THR A 11 -22.13 -5.92 -4.37
N TYR A 12 -20.99 -5.83 -5.06
CA TYR A 12 -20.38 -4.59 -5.55
C TYR A 12 -20.87 -4.16 -6.93
N VAL A 13 -22.19 -3.98 -7.07
CA VAL A 13 -22.85 -3.60 -8.33
C VAL A 13 -22.30 -2.31 -8.97
N LEU A 14 -21.66 -1.42 -8.21
CA LEU A 14 -21.06 -0.18 -8.77
C LEU A 14 -19.61 -0.32 -9.21
N TYR A 15 -19.01 -1.50 -9.04
CA TYR A 15 -17.69 -1.78 -9.56
C TYR A 15 -17.75 -1.81 -11.09
N PRO A 16 -17.03 -0.93 -11.81
CA PRO A 16 -17.22 -0.74 -13.25
C PRO A 16 -16.51 -1.77 -14.12
N TYR A 17 -15.91 -2.79 -13.50
CA TYR A 17 -15.13 -3.83 -14.16
C TYR A 17 -15.70 -5.22 -13.82
N GLU A 18 -15.25 -6.24 -14.54
CA GLU A 18 -15.70 -7.62 -14.32
C GLU A 18 -15.43 -8.07 -12.88
N GLU A 19 -16.43 -8.56 -12.18
CA GLU A 19 -16.30 -9.05 -10.79
C GLU A 19 -15.70 -10.47 -10.79
N LYS A 20 -14.43 -10.62 -11.18
CA LYS A 20 -13.71 -11.90 -11.07
C LYS A 20 -12.74 -11.85 -9.89
N SER A 21 -12.56 -12.98 -9.22
CA SER A 21 -11.63 -13.10 -8.08
C SER A 21 -10.26 -13.56 -8.52
N ILE A 22 -9.24 -13.17 -7.75
CA ILE A 22 -7.93 -13.82 -7.76
C ILE A 22 -7.84 -14.90 -6.66
N ASN A 23 -7.04 -15.93 -6.88
CA ASN A 23 -6.53 -16.80 -5.82
C ASN A 23 -5.03 -16.56 -5.66
N ILE A 24 -4.54 -16.71 -4.43
CA ILE A 24 -3.13 -16.54 -4.10
C ILE A 24 -2.56 -17.81 -3.50
N GLY A 25 -1.33 -18.12 -3.85
CA GLY A 25 -0.51 -19.13 -3.22
C GLY A 25 0.84 -18.53 -2.85
N PHE A 26 1.35 -18.89 -1.68
CA PHE A 26 2.61 -18.36 -1.20
C PHE A 26 3.31 -19.33 -0.25
N SER A 27 4.61 -19.13 -0.12
CA SER A 27 5.49 -19.90 0.73
C SER A 27 5.96 -19.09 1.94
N LYS A 28 6.45 -19.76 2.98
CA LYS A 28 7.04 -19.10 4.15
C LYS A 28 8.28 -18.27 3.85
N TYR A 29 8.91 -18.48 2.69
CA TYR A 29 10.11 -17.79 2.26
C TYR A 29 9.83 -16.45 1.56
N GLY A 30 8.55 -16.11 1.32
CA GLY A 30 8.16 -14.87 0.64
C GLY A 30 8.05 -14.98 -0.87
N GLU A 31 7.88 -16.20 -1.41
CA GLU A 31 7.57 -16.43 -2.82
C GLU A 31 6.04 -16.54 -2.96
N LEU A 32 5.45 -15.90 -3.98
CA LEU A 32 4.03 -16.02 -4.34
C LEU A 32 3.74 -17.32 -5.11
N ILE A 33 4.17 -18.45 -4.53
CA ILE A 33 3.93 -19.81 -5.03
C ILE A 33 3.62 -20.76 -3.87
N ASP A 34 2.47 -21.41 -3.92
CA ASP A 34 2.13 -22.64 -3.19
C ASP A 34 2.30 -23.86 -4.11
N ALA A 35 3.44 -24.51 -4.01
CA ALA A 35 3.77 -25.65 -4.84
C ALA A 35 2.90 -26.89 -4.61
N ASP A 36 2.36 -27.06 -3.40
CA ASP A 36 1.54 -28.22 -3.07
C ASP A 36 0.15 -28.09 -3.70
N ALA A 37 -0.38 -26.87 -3.77
CA ALA A 37 -1.63 -26.55 -4.44
C ALA A 37 -1.47 -26.30 -5.94
N GLY A 38 -0.28 -25.87 -6.38
CA GLY A 38 -0.06 -25.39 -7.74
C GLY A 38 -0.76 -24.07 -8.01
N VAL A 39 -0.73 -23.16 -7.02
CA VAL A 39 -1.34 -21.83 -7.08
C VAL A 39 -0.25 -20.81 -6.75
N GLY A 40 -0.19 -19.71 -7.49
CA GLY A 40 0.68 -18.57 -7.30
C GLY A 40 -0.15 -17.29 -7.29
N LEU A 41 -0.38 -16.70 -8.46
CA LEU A 41 -1.35 -15.61 -8.62
C LEU A 41 -2.29 -15.99 -9.77
N GLU A 42 -3.44 -16.56 -9.40
CA GLU A 42 -4.42 -17.11 -10.33
C GLU A 42 -5.58 -16.14 -10.53
N TYR A 43 -5.97 -15.90 -11.78
CA TYR A 43 -7.17 -15.17 -12.17
C TYR A 43 -7.84 -15.88 -13.34
N ASP A 44 -9.14 -16.17 -13.21
CA ASP A 44 -9.95 -16.80 -14.27
C ASP A 44 -9.31 -18.08 -14.87
N GLY A 45 -8.67 -18.89 -14.01
CA GLY A 45 -7.98 -20.12 -14.40
C GLY A 45 -6.60 -19.94 -15.06
N VAL A 46 -6.08 -18.71 -15.12
CA VAL A 46 -4.71 -18.40 -15.55
C VAL A 46 -3.87 -18.05 -14.32
N ASP A 47 -2.76 -18.76 -14.12
CA ASP A 47 -1.81 -18.48 -13.04
C ASP A 47 -0.48 -17.98 -13.61
N VAL A 48 0.00 -16.83 -13.15
CA VAL A 48 1.21 -16.20 -13.69
C VAL A 48 2.51 -16.67 -13.05
N PHE A 49 2.47 -17.24 -11.84
CA PHE A 49 3.67 -17.67 -11.11
C PHE A 49 3.75 -19.19 -10.93
N ALA A 50 2.61 -19.87 -10.92
CA ALA A 50 2.49 -21.32 -10.82
C ALA A 50 1.74 -21.90 -12.03
N ASN A 51 2.02 -21.39 -13.23
CA ASN A 51 1.32 -21.78 -14.46
C ASN A 51 1.41 -23.30 -14.71
N PRO A 52 0.27 -24.03 -14.79
CA PRO A 52 0.27 -25.49 -14.97
C PRO A 52 0.78 -25.94 -16.36
N ALA A 53 0.82 -25.05 -17.35
CA ALA A 53 1.41 -25.31 -18.66
C ALA A 53 2.96 -25.25 -18.64
N VAL A 54 3.53 -24.62 -17.61
CA VAL A 54 4.96 -24.44 -17.43
C VAL A 54 5.50 -25.47 -16.44
N PRO A 55 6.60 -26.16 -16.73
CA PRO A 55 7.21 -27.08 -15.77
C PRO A 55 7.61 -26.37 -14.47
N MET A 56 7.25 -26.92 -13.33
CA MET A 56 7.50 -26.35 -11.99
C MET A 56 8.95 -25.92 -11.70
N TRP A 57 9.95 -26.53 -12.31
CA TRP A 57 11.36 -26.11 -12.17
C TRP A 57 11.68 -24.80 -12.88
N LYS A 58 10.75 -24.25 -13.67
CA LYS A 58 10.87 -22.93 -14.29
C LYS A 58 10.15 -21.84 -13.51
N TRP A 59 9.20 -22.19 -12.64
CA TRP A 59 8.47 -21.22 -11.83
C TRP A 59 9.47 -20.41 -10.98
N SER A 60 9.51 -19.10 -11.22
CA SER A 60 10.51 -18.20 -10.63
C SER A 60 9.82 -16.93 -10.16
N ASN A 61 9.59 -16.85 -8.85
CA ASN A 61 9.10 -15.66 -8.16
C ASN A 61 9.79 -15.60 -6.78
N GLY A 62 10.10 -14.41 -6.31
CA GLY A 62 10.62 -14.17 -4.96
C GLY A 62 11.58 -12.98 -4.89
N TRP A 63 12.64 -13.11 -4.08
CA TRP A 63 13.57 -12.00 -3.81
C TRP A 63 15.04 -12.42 -3.77
N VAL A 64 15.91 -11.44 -4.01
CA VAL A 64 17.38 -11.52 -3.94
C VAL A 64 17.88 -10.41 -3.02
N MET A 65 18.85 -10.72 -2.17
CA MET A 65 19.48 -9.78 -1.26
C MET A 65 21.00 -9.96 -1.27
N GLU A 66 21.71 -8.84 -1.15
CA GLU A 66 23.11 -8.82 -0.80
C GLU A 66 23.37 -7.79 0.30
N VAL A 67 24.26 -8.15 1.22
CA VAL A 67 24.59 -7.39 2.43
C VAL A 67 26.08 -7.22 2.46
N HIS A 68 26.56 -6.02 2.16
CA HIS A 68 27.95 -5.62 2.30
C HIS A 68 28.15 -4.94 3.66
N TYR A 69 29.15 -5.39 4.42
CA TYR A 69 29.40 -4.89 5.77
C TYR A 69 30.87 -4.96 6.13
N THR A 70 31.24 -4.36 7.27
CA THR A 70 32.60 -4.47 7.80
C THR A 70 32.70 -5.11 9.17
N GLU A 71 33.64 -6.05 9.30
CA GLU A 71 33.95 -6.73 10.56
C GLU A 71 35.42 -6.47 10.91
N GLN A 72 35.67 -5.75 12.00
CA GLN A 72 37.03 -5.30 12.39
C GLN A 72 37.69 -4.52 11.25
N ASN A 73 36.94 -3.62 10.63
CA ASN A 73 37.29 -2.84 9.44
C ASN A 73 37.58 -3.67 8.18
N LYS A 74 37.18 -4.94 8.09
CA LYS A 74 37.44 -5.78 6.92
C LYS A 74 36.17 -5.95 6.10
N LEU A 75 36.29 -5.88 4.77
CA LEU A 75 35.18 -6.14 3.86
C LEU A 75 34.64 -7.56 4.04
N ARG A 76 33.33 -7.67 4.17
CA ARG A 76 32.55 -8.90 4.18
C ARG A 76 31.30 -8.69 3.34
N SER A 77 30.79 -9.77 2.78
CA SER A 77 29.50 -9.78 2.11
C SER A 77 28.78 -11.11 2.35
N VAL A 78 27.46 -11.04 2.44
CA VAL A 78 26.56 -12.20 2.44
C VAL A 78 25.48 -11.93 1.42
N TRP A 79 25.24 -12.89 0.53
CA TRP A 79 24.09 -12.89 -0.36
C TRP A 79 23.12 -13.97 0.08
N ALA A 80 21.84 -13.70 -0.13
CA ALA A 80 20.76 -14.65 0.09
C ALA A 80 19.68 -14.41 -0.97
N TYR A 81 19.11 -15.47 -1.51
CA TYR A 81 17.94 -15.35 -2.36
C TYR A 81 16.96 -16.47 -2.06
N ALA A 82 15.69 -16.12 -2.10
CA ALA A 82 14.57 -17.04 -2.08
C ALA A 82 13.77 -16.81 -3.36
N LEU A 83 14.19 -17.49 -4.42
CA LEU A 83 13.36 -17.72 -5.60
C LEU A 83 12.79 -19.13 -5.49
N PHE A 84 11.57 -19.34 -5.96
CA PHE A 84 10.97 -20.67 -5.89
C PHE A 84 11.79 -21.75 -6.59
N SER A 85 12.39 -21.44 -7.74
CA SER A 85 13.34 -22.30 -8.42
C SER A 85 14.54 -21.53 -8.97
N ASP A 86 15.69 -22.21 -9.06
CA ASP A 86 16.88 -21.71 -9.74
C ASP A 86 16.87 -21.97 -11.25
N ASN A 87 15.80 -22.55 -11.81
CA ASN A 87 15.66 -22.86 -13.25
C ASN A 87 16.65 -23.92 -13.79
N SER A 88 17.32 -24.69 -12.93
CA SER A 88 18.31 -25.68 -13.39
C SER A 88 17.66 -26.98 -13.92
N ASP A 89 16.87 -27.63 -13.07
CA ASP A 89 16.08 -28.83 -13.32
C ASP A 89 15.20 -29.14 -12.10
N VAL A 90 14.62 -30.34 -12.05
CA VAL A 90 13.77 -30.78 -10.92
C VAL A 90 14.47 -30.78 -9.55
N SER A 91 15.80 -30.77 -9.49
CA SER A 91 16.55 -30.63 -8.24
C SER A 91 16.66 -29.19 -7.75
N GLY A 92 16.36 -28.23 -8.63
CA GLY A 92 16.31 -26.80 -8.39
C GLY A 92 15.00 -26.27 -7.82
N ILE A 93 13.98 -27.14 -7.66
CA ILE A 93 12.65 -26.76 -7.16
C ILE A 93 12.65 -26.64 -5.63
N GLY A 94 12.33 -25.47 -5.12
CA GLY A 94 11.97 -25.19 -3.72
C GLY A 94 12.88 -25.85 -2.67
N GLY A 95 12.26 -26.33 -1.59
CA GLY A 95 12.93 -27.04 -0.49
C GLY A 95 13.57 -26.13 0.57
N ASN A 96 14.33 -26.70 1.50
CA ASN A 96 15.00 -25.91 2.53
C ASN A 96 16.21 -25.16 1.97
N TRP A 97 16.58 -24.06 2.63
CA TRP A 97 17.79 -23.28 2.38
C TRP A 97 19.04 -24.14 2.12
N LYS A 98 19.79 -23.79 1.07
CA LYS A 98 21.17 -24.25 0.89
C LYS A 98 22.10 -23.22 1.52
N GLN A 99 22.67 -23.60 2.66
CA GLN A 99 23.52 -22.74 3.46
C GLN A 99 24.98 -22.77 2.96
N MET A 100 25.76 -21.75 3.31
CA MET A 100 27.22 -21.70 3.15
C MET A 100 27.70 -22.01 1.73
N GLN A 101 26.99 -21.50 0.73
CA GLN A 101 27.35 -21.65 -0.68
C GLN A 101 28.56 -20.77 -1.03
N GLN A 102 29.45 -21.27 -1.89
CA GLN A 102 30.67 -20.59 -2.27
C GLN A 102 30.45 -19.58 -3.41
N SER A 103 29.45 -19.83 -4.25
CA SER A 103 29.11 -18.96 -5.38
C SER A 103 27.61 -18.94 -5.66
N LYS A 104 27.15 -17.88 -6.32
CA LYS A 104 25.78 -17.76 -6.80
C LYS A 104 25.48 -18.81 -7.90
N ASP A 105 26.50 -19.38 -8.54
CA ASP A 105 26.40 -20.48 -9.51
C ASP A 105 26.18 -21.83 -8.81
N ALA A 106 24.98 -22.41 -8.97
CA ALA A 106 24.65 -23.70 -8.38
C ALA A 106 25.49 -24.87 -8.94
N SER A 107 26.05 -24.71 -10.14
CA SER A 107 26.85 -25.73 -10.82
C SER A 107 28.32 -25.75 -10.37
N ALA A 108 28.75 -24.74 -9.61
CA ALA A 108 30.11 -24.63 -9.12
C ALA A 108 30.47 -25.77 -8.15
N VAL A 109 31.77 -26.12 -8.13
CA VAL A 109 32.25 -27.25 -7.32
C VAL A 109 32.12 -26.94 -5.84
N GLY A 110 31.22 -27.66 -5.16
CA GLY A 110 30.96 -27.50 -3.73
C GLY A 110 29.62 -26.84 -3.42
N ASP A 111 28.94 -26.32 -4.44
CA ASP A 111 27.61 -25.72 -4.38
C ASP A 111 26.50 -26.73 -4.72
N GLN A 112 25.25 -26.35 -4.43
CA GLN A 112 24.05 -27.15 -4.60
C GLN A 112 22.98 -26.38 -5.35
N HIS A 113 22.24 -27.08 -6.23
CA HIS A 113 21.03 -26.57 -6.86
C HIS A 113 19.90 -26.29 -5.86
N GLY A 114 19.05 -25.32 -6.20
CA GLY A 114 17.89 -24.88 -5.45
C GLY A 114 17.67 -23.37 -5.56
N GLY A 115 16.42 -22.94 -5.61
CA GLY A 115 16.08 -21.51 -5.64
C GLY A 115 16.24 -20.77 -4.31
N ARG A 116 16.57 -21.47 -3.20
CA ARG A 116 16.77 -20.87 -1.88
C ARG A 116 18.20 -21.10 -1.39
N ARG A 117 19.08 -20.12 -1.55
CA ARG A 117 20.52 -20.27 -1.28
C ARG A 117 21.11 -19.03 -0.64
N THR A 118 22.18 -19.23 0.14
CA THR A 118 22.94 -18.14 0.75
C THR A 118 24.41 -18.51 0.90
N SER A 119 25.30 -17.51 0.82
CA SER A 119 26.72 -17.68 1.18
C SER A 119 26.97 -17.75 2.68
N GLY A 120 26.02 -17.26 3.48
CA GLY A 120 26.02 -17.33 4.94
C GLY A 120 25.06 -18.41 5.43
N TRP A 121 24.13 -18.01 6.31
CA TRP A 121 23.08 -18.88 6.83
C TRP A 121 21.74 -18.14 6.89
N ALA A 122 20.63 -18.83 6.62
CA ALA A 122 19.30 -18.24 6.66
C ALA A 122 18.31 -19.16 7.40
N GLU A 123 17.47 -18.60 8.26
CA GLU A 123 16.40 -19.31 8.95
C GLU A 123 15.06 -18.62 8.66
N THR A 124 14.02 -19.42 8.42
CA THR A 124 12.69 -18.92 8.05
C THR A 124 11.65 -19.58 8.93
N ASP A 125 10.87 -18.76 9.60
CA ASP A 125 9.81 -19.18 10.51
C ASP A 125 8.64 -19.82 9.73
N ASP A 126 7.70 -20.41 10.45
CA ASP A 126 6.46 -20.89 9.84
C ASP A 126 5.49 -19.73 9.61
N ILE A 127 4.64 -19.84 8.60
CA ILE A 127 3.64 -18.82 8.25
C ILE A 127 2.72 -18.60 9.45
N ARG A 128 2.57 -17.33 9.85
CA ARG A 128 1.68 -16.92 10.92
C ARG A 128 0.47 -16.20 10.32
N LEU A 129 -0.75 -16.67 10.63
CA LEU A 129 -2.01 -16.05 10.20
C LEU A 129 -2.46 -15.07 11.26
N VAL A 130 -2.34 -13.78 10.96
CA VAL A 130 -2.61 -12.68 11.90
C VAL A 130 -4.08 -12.32 11.95
N TYR A 131 -4.72 -12.29 10.79
CA TYR A 131 -6.11 -11.90 10.63
C TYR A 131 -6.74 -12.69 9.49
N ASP A 132 -7.97 -13.16 9.69
CA ASP A 132 -8.77 -13.84 8.67
C ASP A 132 -10.23 -13.41 8.80
N GLY A 133 -10.54 -12.29 8.15
CA GLY A 133 -11.88 -11.74 8.04
C GLY A 133 -12.60 -12.17 6.76
N PRO A 134 -13.89 -11.84 6.64
CA PRO A 134 -14.68 -12.12 5.44
C PRO A 134 -14.08 -11.57 4.14
N ARG A 135 -13.37 -10.44 4.19
CA ARG A 135 -12.81 -9.75 3.02
C ARG A 135 -11.32 -9.42 3.11
N LYS A 136 -10.65 -9.64 4.23
CA LYS A 136 -9.19 -9.41 4.36
C LYS A 136 -8.54 -10.53 5.14
N ALA A 137 -7.37 -10.96 4.68
CA ALA A 137 -6.49 -11.83 5.44
C ALA A 137 -5.09 -11.20 5.50
N ILE A 138 -4.40 -11.39 6.64
CA ILE A 138 -3.02 -10.94 6.83
C ILE A 138 -2.16 -12.12 7.28
N TYR A 139 -1.06 -12.35 6.58
CA TYR A 139 -0.07 -13.37 6.91
C TYR A 139 1.30 -12.72 7.18
N LEU A 140 2.02 -13.24 8.17
CA LEU A 140 3.37 -12.78 8.52
C LEU A 140 4.45 -13.78 8.06
N LEU A 141 5.26 -13.26 7.15
CA LEU A 141 6.52 -13.69 6.56
C LEU A 141 7.74 -13.40 7.43
N LYS A 142 8.59 -14.35 7.84
CA LYS A 142 9.82 -13.96 8.55
C LYS A 142 11.04 -14.82 8.20
N THR A 143 12.11 -14.16 7.77
CA THR A 143 13.41 -14.76 7.49
C THR A 143 14.54 -13.96 8.13
N THR A 144 15.42 -14.63 8.87
CA THR A 144 16.63 -14.03 9.45
C THR A 144 17.87 -14.51 8.70
N ILE A 145 18.73 -13.57 8.28
CA ILE A 145 19.99 -13.82 7.58
C ILE A 145 21.16 -13.64 8.56
N TYR A 146 22.10 -14.57 8.53
CA TYR A 146 23.28 -14.61 9.37
C TYR A 146 24.55 -14.64 8.53
N ASP A 147 25.65 -14.18 9.12
CA ASP A 147 26.97 -14.24 8.48
C ASP A 147 27.50 -15.67 8.28
N LYS A 148 27.10 -16.60 9.14
CA LYS A 148 27.44 -18.03 9.12
C LYS A 148 26.51 -18.81 10.06
N ASP A 149 26.76 -20.11 10.22
CA ASP A 149 25.99 -21.00 11.09
C ASP A 149 25.84 -20.45 12.53
N PRO A 150 24.60 -20.11 12.97
CA PRO A 150 24.34 -19.53 14.30
C PRO A 150 24.71 -20.47 15.44
N LEU A 151 24.75 -21.80 15.22
CA LEU A 151 25.17 -22.77 16.24
C LEU A 151 26.70 -22.76 16.47
N GLN A 152 27.47 -22.20 15.54
CA GLN A 152 28.94 -22.28 15.57
C GLN A 152 29.64 -20.96 15.90
N THR A 153 28.95 -19.83 15.81
CA THR A 153 29.34 -18.42 16.15
C THR A 153 28.66 -17.41 15.22
N GLY A 154 27.75 -17.84 14.35
CA GLY A 154 27.01 -16.96 13.45
C GLY A 154 26.25 -15.88 14.20
N LYS A 155 26.32 -14.68 13.65
CA LYS A 155 25.61 -13.50 14.11
C LYS A 155 24.51 -13.17 13.12
N PRO A 156 23.31 -12.82 13.60
CA PRO A 156 22.28 -12.29 12.73
C PRO A 156 22.77 -10.97 12.14
N LEU A 157 22.47 -10.74 10.85
CA LEU A 157 22.77 -9.51 10.14
C LEU A 157 21.48 -8.71 9.96
N VAL A 158 20.53 -9.30 9.23
CA VAL A 158 19.25 -8.67 8.90
C VAL A 158 18.09 -9.65 9.05
N GLU A 159 16.92 -9.09 9.35
CA GLU A 159 15.65 -9.78 9.35
C GLU A 159 14.75 -9.18 8.28
N ILE A 160 14.12 -10.05 7.49
CA ILE A 160 13.12 -9.68 6.49
C ILE A 160 11.77 -10.13 7.03
N THR A 161 10.92 -9.17 7.33
CA THR A 161 9.52 -9.42 7.68
C THR A 161 8.63 -9.03 6.51
N THR A 162 7.79 -9.93 6.03
CA THR A 162 6.83 -9.67 4.95
C THR A 162 5.41 -9.81 5.48
N GLN A 163 4.66 -8.72 5.55
CA GLN A 163 3.20 -8.80 5.75
C GLN A 163 2.53 -8.96 4.40
N LEU A 164 1.89 -10.11 4.18
CA LEU A 164 1.03 -10.33 3.03
C LEU A 164 -0.37 -9.87 3.37
N VAL A 165 -0.85 -8.81 2.73
CA VAL A 165 -2.20 -8.28 2.91
C VAL A 165 -3.03 -8.69 1.70
N PHE A 166 -3.91 -9.67 1.91
CA PHE A 166 -4.82 -10.15 0.88
C PHE A 166 -6.22 -9.61 1.12
N ASN A 167 -6.61 -8.62 0.34
CA ASN A 167 -7.99 -8.17 0.30
C ASN A 167 -8.77 -9.05 -0.69
N LYS A 168 -9.59 -9.95 -0.16
CA LYS A 168 -10.31 -10.99 -0.90
C LYS A 168 -11.30 -10.43 -1.92
N VAL A 169 -11.65 -9.15 -1.82
CA VAL A 169 -12.53 -8.47 -2.80
C VAL A 169 -11.77 -7.58 -3.79
N LYS A 170 -10.44 -7.67 -3.81
CA LYS A 170 -9.58 -6.97 -4.78
C LYS A 170 -8.94 -7.96 -5.75
N LYS A 171 -8.33 -7.43 -6.80
CA LYS A 171 -7.61 -8.21 -7.81
C LYS A 171 -6.09 -8.12 -7.65
N TYR A 172 -5.63 -7.86 -6.42
CA TYR A 172 -4.22 -7.81 -6.07
C TYR A 172 -3.93 -8.36 -4.68
N ILE A 173 -2.67 -8.73 -4.46
CA ILE A 173 -2.06 -8.95 -3.15
C ILE A 173 -0.98 -7.90 -2.92
N MET A 174 -0.90 -7.40 -1.69
CA MET A 174 0.15 -6.49 -1.26
C MET A 174 1.16 -7.21 -0.37
N GLU A 175 2.44 -6.97 -0.61
CA GLU A 175 3.55 -7.38 0.23
C GLU A 175 4.20 -6.15 0.86
N ILE A 176 4.05 -5.97 2.17
CA ILE A 176 4.77 -4.94 2.93
C ILE A 176 6.01 -5.62 3.53
N LYS A 177 7.20 -5.22 3.08
CA LYS A 177 8.46 -5.84 3.47
C LYS A 177 9.32 -4.88 4.30
N ASP A 178 9.63 -5.30 5.51
CA ASP A 178 10.55 -4.62 6.41
C ASP A 178 11.89 -5.36 6.44
N VAL A 179 12.97 -4.69 6.04
CA VAL A 179 14.34 -5.17 6.17
C VAL A 179 15.00 -4.46 7.34
N LYS A 180 15.22 -5.18 8.44
CA LYS A 180 15.76 -4.63 9.68
C LYS A 180 17.15 -5.17 9.99
N ARG A 181 18.08 -4.30 10.38
CA ARG A 181 19.39 -4.66 10.95
C ARG A 181 19.20 -5.18 12.38
N VAL A 182 19.70 -6.38 12.65
CA VAL A 182 19.46 -7.11 13.92
C VAL A 182 20.74 -7.67 14.57
N ASP A 183 21.91 -7.15 14.18
CA ASP A 183 23.17 -7.61 14.76
C ASP A 183 23.38 -7.09 16.20
N ASP A 184 24.43 -7.58 16.86
CA ASP A 184 24.74 -7.23 18.25
C ASP A 184 25.43 -5.86 18.43
N ASN A 185 25.27 -4.98 17.44
CA ASN A 185 25.95 -3.69 17.26
C ASN A 185 27.49 -3.78 17.46
N LYS A 186 28.09 -4.88 17.00
CA LYS A 186 29.55 -5.10 17.07
C LYS A 186 30.23 -5.08 15.70
N PHE A 187 29.47 -4.96 14.63
CA PHE A 187 30.04 -4.70 13.30
C PHE A 187 30.34 -3.20 13.16
N ASP A 188 31.31 -2.86 12.32
CA ASP A 188 31.76 -1.47 12.17
C ASP A 188 30.95 -0.79 11.04
N GLY A 189 30.33 0.36 11.34
CA GLY A 189 29.64 1.22 10.36
C GLY A 189 28.32 0.64 9.80
N PRO A 190 27.80 1.23 8.71
CA PRO A 190 26.53 0.80 8.10
C PRO A 190 26.65 -0.51 7.33
N PHE A 191 25.52 -1.17 7.10
CA PHE A 191 25.36 -2.26 6.14
C PHE A 191 24.83 -1.69 4.83
N GLN A 192 25.55 -1.91 3.73
CA GLN A 192 25.06 -1.63 2.38
C GLN A 192 24.17 -2.80 1.96
N ILE A 193 22.88 -2.54 1.76
CA ILE A 193 21.89 -3.53 1.38
C ILE A 193 21.44 -3.31 -0.06
N GLU A 194 21.46 -4.39 -0.82
CA GLU A 194 20.81 -4.53 -2.10
C GLU A 194 19.62 -5.45 -1.89
N PHE A 195 18.40 -5.01 -2.21
CA PHE A 195 17.20 -5.84 -2.07
C PHE A 195 16.35 -5.77 -3.32
N SER A 196 16.17 -6.93 -3.96
CA SER A 196 15.48 -7.04 -5.24
C SER A 196 14.32 -8.02 -5.20
N GLN A 197 13.19 -7.63 -5.78
CA GLN A 197 12.07 -8.51 -6.10
C GLN A 197 12.08 -8.93 -7.56
N ARG A 198 11.77 -10.20 -7.80
CA ARG A 198 11.94 -10.84 -9.10
C ARG A 198 10.80 -11.80 -9.42
N GLY A 199 10.38 -11.81 -10.67
CA GLY A 199 9.31 -12.70 -11.12
C GLY A 199 9.30 -12.92 -12.62
N GLU A 200 9.22 -14.19 -13.02
CA GLU A 200 8.79 -14.62 -14.34
C GLU A 200 7.26 -14.53 -14.41
N TRP A 201 6.74 -13.83 -15.42
CA TRP A 201 5.30 -13.61 -15.62
C TRP A 201 4.80 -14.49 -16.76
N ASP A 202 4.38 -15.71 -16.43
CA ASP A 202 3.82 -16.68 -17.38
C ASP A 202 2.32 -16.39 -17.63
N ILE A 203 1.98 -15.20 -18.11
CA ILE A 203 0.59 -14.76 -18.35
C ILE A 203 -0.01 -15.46 -19.59
N GLY A 204 -0.91 -16.42 -19.37
CA GLY A 204 -1.61 -17.15 -20.44
C GLY A 204 -1.74 -18.65 -20.16
N THR A 205 -2.14 -19.43 -21.17
CA THR A 205 -2.45 -20.87 -21.00
C THR A 205 -1.51 -21.83 -21.73
N GLU A 206 -0.54 -21.30 -22.46
CA GLU A 206 0.51 -22.05 -23.14
C GLU A 206 1.79 -22.12 -22.30
N SER A 207 2.75 -22.94 -22.73
CA SER A 207 4.03 -23.12 -22.03
C SER A 207 5.06 -22.01 -22.30
N ASN A 208 4.72 -21.04 -23.15
CA ASN A 208 5.60 -19.95 -23.59
C ASN A 208 4.71 -18.81 -24.09
N ASN A 209 3.97 -18.21 -23.15
CA ASN A 209 3.00 -17.17 -23.45
C ASN A 209 3.74 -15.88 -23.81
N GLU A 210 3.34 -15.26 -24.91
CA GLU A 210 3.91 -13.97 -25.31
C GLU A 210 3.15 -12.84 -24.60
N ALA A 211 3.86 -11.84 -24.11
CA ALA A 211 3.26 -10.66 -23.50
C ALA A 211 4.11 -9.41 -23.79
N TRP A 212 3.43 -8.29 -24.02
CA TRP A 212 4.07 -6.97 -24.03
C TRP A 212 4.28 -6.52 -22.60
N ALA A 213 5.40 -5.89 -22.28
CA ALA A 213 5.68 -5.50 -20.90
C ALA A 213 6.38 -4.15 -20.83
N GLU A 214 6.00 -3.25 -19.94
CA GLU A 214 6.68 -1.97 -19.83
C GLU A 214 6.73 -1.51 -18.37
N PHE A 215 7.83 -0.85 -18.00
CA PHE A 215 7.94 -0.16 -16.71
C PHE A 215 7.44 1.28 -16.88
N TYR A 216 6.69 1.77 -15.91
CA TYR A 216 6.19 3.12 -15.84
C TYR A 216 6.67 3.74 -14.52
N ASP A 217 7.29 4.91 -14.61
CA ASP A 217 8.12 5.42 -13.54
C ASP A 217 7.49 6.61 -12.82
N GLY A 218 7.73 6.71 -11.51
CA GLY A 218 7.55 7.95 -10.76
C GLY A 218 6.11 8.42 -10.59
N PHE A 219 5.17 7.49 -10.37
CA PHE A 219 3.79 7.85 -10.06
C PHE A 219 3.65 8.51 -8.69
N GLU A 220 2.89 9.60 -8.64
CA GLU A 220 2.56 10.28 -7.41
C GLU A 220 1.67 9.42 -6.50
N THR A 221 1.91 9.57 -5.20
CA THR A 221 1.20 8.85 -4.14
C THR A 221 0.94 9.81 -2.98
N LYS A 222 -0.16 9.59 -2.26
CA LYS A 222 -0.46 10.32 -1.01
C LYS A 222 0.55 10.03 0.10
N TYR A 223 1.32 8.94 -0.01
CA TYR A 223 2.46 8.66 0.87
C TYR A 223 3.70 9.41 0.40
N ASP A 224 3.62 10.73 0.47
CA ASP A 224 4.63 11.69 0.01
C ASP A 224 6.00 11.53 0.70
N LYS A 225 6.14 10.62 1.67
CA LYS A 225 7.15 10.67 2.73
C LYS A 225 7.69 9.27 3.10
N HIS A 226 9.00 9.09 3.06
CA HIS A 226 9.73 7.85 3.42
C HIS A 226 11.12 8.20 4.03
N PRO A 227 11.53 7.77 5.24
CA PRO A 227 12.85 7.97 5.84
C PRO A 227 14.09 7.98 4.94
N PHE A 228 14.09 7.13 3.91
CA PHE A 228 15.19 7.04 2.94
C PHE A 228 15.00 7.90 1.67
N TYR A 229 13.76 8.12 1.20
CA TYR A 229 13.48 8.76 -0.09
C TYR A 229 12.92 10.19 0.04
N TYR A 230 12.44 10.58 1.23
CA TYR A 230 11.96 11.94 1.44
C TYR A 230 13.14 12.91 1.57
N PRO A 231 13.10 14.03 0.84
CA PRO A 231 14.23 14.93 0.69
C PRO A 231 14.54 15.76 1.94
N CYS A 232 15.83 16.07 2.12
CA CYS A 232 16.35 17.20 2.90
C CYS A 232 15.79 18.58 2.50
N VAL A 233 14.89 18.67 1.52
CA VAL A 233 14.32 19.90 0.94
C VAL A 233 12.85 19.65 0.67
N GLU A 234 11.94 20.46 1.21
CA GLU A 234 10.48 20.25 1.34
C GLU A 234 9.65 20.01 0.05
N THR A 235 10.24 19.66 -1.11
CA THR A 235 9.56 19.76 -2.42
C THR A 235 9.42 18.49 -3.25
N ASP A 236 10.07 17.37 -2.93
CA ASP A 236 10.05 16.19 -3.82
C ASP A 236 9.27 15.04 -3.15
N PRO A 237 8.09 14.64 -3.68
CA PRO A 237 7.30 13.55 -3.11
C PRO A 237 7.96 12.20 -3.38
N VAL A 238 7.81 11.28 -2.43
CA VAL A 238 8.12 9.86 -2.67
C VAL A 238 7.11 9.31 -3.68
N THR A 239 7.59 8.62 -4.71
CA THR A 239 6.76 8.07 -5.80
C THR A 239 6.81 6.54 -5.81
N PHE A 240 6.13 5.90 -6.76
CA PHE A 240 6.19 4.47 -7.00
C PHE A 240 6.33 4.14 -8.50
N ASP A 241 6.86 2.96 -8.82
CA ASP A 241 7.03 2.46 -10.18
C ASP A 241 6.07 1.29 -10.46
N VAL A 242 5.70 1.06 -11.71
CA VAL A 242 4.78 -0.03 -12.13
C VAL A 242 5.33 -0.77 -13.34
N ALA A 243 5.48 -2.09 -13.25
CA ALA A 243 5.59 -2.96 -14.41
C ALA A 243 4.19 -3.45 -14.82
N GLN A 244 3.79 -3.21 -16.07
CA GLN A 244 2.55 -3.76 -16.65
C GLN A 244 2.89 -4.80 -17.71
N MET A 245 2.17 -5.91 -17.72
CA MET A 245 2.27 -6.96 -18.74
C MET A 245 0.91 -7.17 -19.41
N ILE A 246 0.84 -7.06 -20.73
CA ILE A 246 -0.37 -7.25 -21.54
C ILE A 246 -0.22 -8.59 -22.27
N ASP A 247 -1.16 -9.52 -22.09
CA ASP A 247 -1.09 -10.79 -22.82
C ASP A 247 -1.25 -10.60 -24.34
N GLN A 248 -0.65 -11.48 -25.13
CA GLN A 248 -0.70 -11.41 -26.60
C GLN A 248 -2.12 -11.52 -27.20
N ASP A 249 -3.05 -12.14 -26.49
CA ASP A 249 -4.43 -12.33 -26.94
C ASP A 249 -5.33 -11.13 -26.61
N GLU A 250 -4.78 -10.08 -25.96
CA GLU A 250 -5.49 -8.92 -25.45
C GLU A 250 -6.65 -9.33 -24.50
N GLY A 251 -6.42 -10.37 -23.69
CA GLY A 251 -7.40 -10.90 -22.74
C GLY A 251 -7.19 -10.43 -21.31
N LEU A 252 -5.93 -10.35 -20.87
CA LEU A 252 -5.51 -10.10 -19.50
C LEU A 252 -4.40 -9.05 -19.42
N VAL A 253 -4.37 -8.34 -18.29
CA VAL A 253 -3.30 -7.40 -17.93
C VAL A 253 -2.80 -7.71 -16.54
N GLY A 254 -1.53 -8.12 -16.43
CA GLY A 254 -0.82 -8.27 -15.17
C GLY A 254 -0.14 -6.97 -14.77
N PHE A 255 0.05 -6.74 -13.47
CA PHE A 255 0.82 -5.59 -12.98
C PHE A 255 1.57 -5.90 -11.68
N ALA A 256 2.75 -5.28 -11.55
CA ALA A 256 3.51 -5.19 -10.32
C ALA A 256 3.90 -3.73 -10.03
N ALA A 257 3.45 -3.18 -8.91
CA ALA A 257 3.83 -1.84 -8.46
C ALA A 257 4.81 -1.90 -7.28
N PHE A 258 5.71 -0.93 -7.18
CA PHE A 258 6.82 -0.91 -6.23
C PHE A 258 6.98 0.47 -5.58
N TRP A 259 6.87 0.53 -4.24
CA TRP A 259 7.08 1.74 -3.43
C TRP A 259 8.12 1.49 -2.32
N PRO A 260 9.00 2.45 -1.99
CA PRO A 260 9.24 3.68 -2.75
C PRO A 260 9.80 3.37 -4.15
N THR A 261 9.97 4.38 -4.99
CA THR A 261 10.59 4.30 -6.32
C THR A 261 11.86 3.45 -6.30
N LEU A 262 12.07 2.67 -7.36
CA LEU A 262 13.21 1.78 -7.45
C LEU A 262 14.49 2.56 -7.78
N ILE A 263 15.62 2.10 -7.25
CA ILE A 263 16.93 2.59 -7.70
C ILE A 263 17.21 2.03 -9.09
N SER A 264 16.93 0.74 -9.26
CA SER A 264 17.13 0.05 -10.53
C SER A 264 15.99 -0.92 -10.80
N LYS A 265 15.64 -1.03 -12.08
CA LYS A 265 14.55 -1.87 -12.56
C LYS A 265 14.84 -2.38 -13.95
N TRP A 266 14.27 -3.53 -14.26
CA TRP A 266 14.53 -4.19 -15.54
C TRP A 266 13.38 -5.13 -15.89
N VAL A 267 13.00 -5.19 -17.17
CA VAL A 267 12.09 -6.23 -17.66
C VAL A 267 12.66 -6.81 -18.95
N THR A 268 12.75 -8.13 -19.05
CA THR A 268 13.32 -8.76 -20.26
C THR A 268 12.75 -10.14 -20.50
N ASN A 269 13.05 -10.70 -21.67
CA ASN A 269 12.69 -12.05 -22.01
C ASN A 269 13.44 -13.05 -21.11
N VAL A 270 12.72 -13.99 -20.50
CA VAL A 270 13.32 -15.07 -19.70
C VAL A 270 14.44 -15.83 -20.44
N ASP A 271 14.32 -16.02 -21.76
CA ASP A 271 15.29 -16.76 -22.56
C ASP A 271 16.62 -15.99 -22.76
N SER A 272 16.63 -14.69 -22.48
CA SER A 272 17.83 -13.84 -22.51
C SER A 272 18.64 -13.89 -21.21
N LEU A 273 18.06 -14.44 -20.14
CA LEU A 273 18.64 -14.46 -18.81
C LEU A 273 19.46 -15.72 -18.56
N ASP A 274 20.72 -15.54 -18.18
CA ASP A 274 21.51 -16.57 -17.50
C ASP A 274 21.40 -16.39 -15.97
N HIS A 275 21.73 -17.43 -15.20
CA HIS A 275 21.68 -17.39 -13.74
C HIS A 275 22.60 -16.30 -13.16
N LEU A 276 23.74 -16.04 -13.82
CA LEU A 276 24.79 -15.10 -13.39
C LEU A 276 24.88 -13.83 -14.26
N GLY A 277 24.05 -13.71 -15.29
CA GLY A 277 24.06 -12.56 -16.19
C GLY A 277 25.38 -12.36 -16.96
N GLY A 278 25.53 -11.17 -17.54
CA GLY A 278 26.76 -10.67 -18.14
C GLY A 278 26.79 -9.14 -18.05
N ASP A 279 27.88 -8.49 -18.50
CA ASP A 279 28.08 -7.04 -18.36
C ASP A 279 26.89 -6.17 -18.83
N ASP A 280 26.07 -6.67 -19.76
CA ASP A 280 24.94 -5.95 -20.36
C ASP A 280 23.54 -6.51 -19.99
N ILE A 281 23.43 -7.59 -19.21
CA ILE A 281 22.15 -8.21 -18.81
C ILE A 281 22.21 -8.68 -17.35
N PRO A 282 21.31 -8.21 -16.46
CA PRO A 282 21.27 -8.66 -15.07
C PRO A 282 21.11 -10.19 -14.93
N GLY A 283 21.85 -10.79 -14.00
CA GLY A 283 21.69 -12.22 -13.68
C GLY A 283 20.48 -12.46 -12.79
N LYS A 284 19.78 -13.60 -12.97
CA LYS A 284 18.62 -13.96 -12.13
C LYS A 284 18.93 -13.99 -10.63
N LEU A 285 20.17 -14.31 -10.26
CA LEU A 285 20.60 -14.54 -8.88
C LEU A 285 21.58 -13.49 -8.35
N GLU A 286 21.88 -12.45 -9.14
CA GLU A 286 22.85 -11.41 -8.80
C GLU A 286 22.17 -10.04 -8.67
N THR A 287 22.69 -9.19 -7.79
CA THR A 287 22.26 -7.79 -7.66
C THR A 287 22.60 -7.02 -8.94
N MET A 288 21.89 -5.92 -9.21
CA MET A 288 22.05 -5.21 -10.48
C MET A 288 23.19 -4.20 -10.39
N GLU A 289 23.21 -3.35 -9.36
CA GLU A 289 24.10 -2.18 -9.36
C GLU A 289 25.43 -2.32 -8.62
N THR A 290 25.58 -3.30 -7.73
CA THR A 290 26.75 -3.34 -6.85
C THR A 290 27.94 -4.01 -7.52
N GLU A 291 29.07 -3.28 -7.60
CA GLU A 291 30.31 -3.78 -8.18
C GLU A 291 31.47 -3.73 -7.16
N GLU A 292 32.18 -4.85 -7.02
CA GLU A 292 33.45 -4.93 -6.28
C GLU A 292 34.64 -4.85 -7.24
N LYS A 293 35.21 -3.66 -7.44
CA LYS A 293 36.34 -3.48 -8.36
C LYS A 293 37.70 -3.68 -7.68
N TYR A 294 38.37 -4.74 -8.09
CA TYR A 294 39.71 -5.10 -7.61
C TYR A 294 40.83 -4.44 -8.42
N ILE A 295 41.57 -3.52 -7.78
CA ILE A 295 42.65 -2.74 -8.39
C ILE A 295 44.01 -3.26 -7.93
N SER A 296 44.97 -3.43 -8.85
CA SER A 296 46.37 -3.73 -8.53
C SER A 296 47.29 -2.63 -9.03
N VAL A 297 48.01 -1.97 -8.11
CA VAL A 297 48.96 -0.91 -8.46
C VAL A 297 50.21 -1.51 -9.08
N PRO A 298 50.71 -1.00 -10.22
CA PRO A 298 51.96 -1.45 -10.81
C PRO A 298 53.12 -1.43 -9.81
N THR A 299 54.00 -2.43 -9.88
CA THR A 299 55.12 -2.60 -8.93
C THR A 299 56.28 -1.62 -9.12
N ALA A 300 56.18 -0.70 -10.08
CA ALA A 300 57.16 0.34 -10.35
C ALA A 300 56.47 1.65 -10.77
N LEU A 301 57.17 2.77 -10.63
CA LEU A 301 56.67 4.11 -10.99
C LEU A 301 57.11 4.52 -12.42
N PRO A 302 56.41 5.48 -13.07
CA PRO A 302 56.82 6.06 -14.36
C PRO A 302 58.28 6.55 -14.36
N PRO A 303 58.99 6.58 -15.51
CA PRO A 303 58.45 6.64 -16.87
C PRO A 303 58.38 5.32 -17.66
N ASN A 304 58.82 4.19 -17.12
CA ASN A 304 58.96 2.92 -17.88
C ASN A 304 57.92 1.86 -17.52
N VAL A 305 56.72 2.27 -17.13
CA VAL A 305 55.64 1.40 -16.64
C VAL A 305 54.37 1.72 -17.42
N LEU A 306 53.68 0.68 -17.89
CA LEU A 306 52.36 0.80 -18.50
C LEU A 306 51.32 0.76 -17.37
N TRP A 307 50.63 1.89 -17.18
CA TRP A 307 49.51 1.99 -16.27
C TRP A 307 48.21 1.68 -17.04
N PRO A 308 47.23 1.01 -16.41
CA PRO A 308 45.88 0.97 -16.94
C PRO A 308 45.30 2.38 -17.10
N ASN A 309 44.35 2.56 -18.01
CA ASN A 309 43.72 3.86 -18.27
C ASN A 309 42.90 4.40 -17.07
N TYR A 310 42.43 3.51 -16.20
CA TYR A 310 41.64 3.83 -15.01
C TYR A 310 42.49 4.16 -13.76
N LEU A 311 43.83 4.22 -13.89
CA LEU A 311 44.73 4.37 -12.75
C LEU A 311 45.90 5.29 -13.10
N TRP A 312 46.10 6.38 -12.36
CA TRP A 312 47.23 7.29 -12.54
C TRP A 312 47.70 7.95 -11.24
N ILE A 313 48.74 8.78 -11.33
CA ILE A 313 49.26 9.59 -10.23
C ILE A 313 49.05 11.06 -10.59
N ASP A 314 48.46 11.84 -9.69
CA ASP A 314 48.18 13.26 -9.92
C ASP A 314 49.41 14.17 -9.63
N GLY A 315 49.22 15.49 -9.71
CA GLY A 315 50.27 16.48 -9.44
C GLY A 315 50.72 16.60 -7.98
N ALA A 316 49.96 16.04 -7.04
CA ALA A 316 50.26 15.99 -5.61
C ALA A 316 50.84 14.63 -5.16
N ASN A 317 50.97 13.67 -6.09
CA ASN A 317 51.35 12.28 -5.88
C ASN A 317 50.26 11.39 -5.25
N ASN A 318 48.99 11.80 -5.30
CA ASN A 318 47.88 10.91 -4.95
C ASN A 318 47.76 9.80 -6.00
N LEU A 319 47.36 8.61 -5.57
CA LEU A 319 46.93 7.56 -6.49
C LEU A 319 45.47 7.85 -6.85
N VAL A 320 45.19 7.94 -8.15
CA VAL A 320 43.83 8.17 -8.64
C VAL A 320 43.29 6.90 -9.25
N ILE A 321 42.15 6.44 -8.74
CA ILE A 321 41.39 5.31 -9.28
C ILE A 321 40.09 5.87 -9.86
N ASP A 322 39.93 5.69 -11.16
CA ASP A 322 38.71 6.02 -11.90
C ASP A 322 37.88 4.75 -12.08
N LEU A 323 36.61 4.81 -11.66
CA LEU A 323 35.73 3.65 -11.67
C LEU A 323 35.28 3.28 -13.09
N GLN A 324 35.41 4.17 -14.08
CA GLN A 324 35.06 3.98 -15.50
C GLN A 324 33.60 3.61 -15.78
N ASP A 325 32.77 3.54 -14.74
CA ASP A 325 31.34 3.32 -14.82
C ASP A 325 30.61 4.63 -14.50
N GLU A 326 29.41 4.76 -15.05
CA GLU A 326 28.44 5.74 -14.58
C GLU A 326 27.94 5.30 -13.21
N LEU A 327 27.82 6.22 -12.25
CA LEU A 327 27.55 5.91 -10.85
C LEU A 327 26.12 6.31 -10.49
N VAL A 328 25.53 5.56 -9.56
CA VAL A 328 24.18 5.82 -9.06
C VAL A 328 24.25 6.27 -7.61
N CYS A 329 23.57 7.38 -7.32
CA CYS A 329 23.31 7.79 -5.95
C CYS A 329 22.20 6.92 -5.37
N TYR A 330 22.34 6.55 -4.10
CA TYR A 330 21.34 5.79 -3.37
C TYR A 330 21.26 6.32 -1.93
N PRO A 331 20.14 6.06 -1.22
CA PRO A 331 19.92 6.60 0.11
C PRO A 331 20.83 5.95 1.16
N ARG A 332 21.53 6.79 1.92
CA ARG A 332 22.41 6.42 3.03
C ARG A 332 21.73 6.46 4.41
N GLY A 333 20.45 6.82 4.42
CA GLY A 333 19.70 7.14 5.63
C GLY A 333 19.83 8.61 6.03
N ALA A 334 18.99 9.06 6.98
CA ALA A 334 18.98 10.43 7.49
C ALA A 334 18.94 11.53 6.40
N CYS A 335 18.21 11.26 5.32
CA CYS A 335 18.08 12.12 4.14
C CYS A 335 19.40 12.36 3.37
N GLU A 336 20.44 11.55 3.59
CA GLU A 336 21.70 11.60 2.82
C GLU A 336 21.61 10.69 1.59
N TRP A 337 21.97 11.22 0.42
CA TRP A 337 22.10 10.46 -0.83
C TRP A 337 23.50 10.67 -1.37
N SER A 338 24.18 9.58 -1.71
CA SER A 338 25.58 9.66 -2.13
C SER A 338 25.97 8.49 -3.01
N ASP A 339 26.73 8.78 -4.07
CA ASP A 339 27.43 7.81 -4.91
C ASP A 339 28.83 7.44 -4.37
N GLU A 340 29.20 7.96 -3.19
CA GLU A 340 30.53 7.74 -2.61
C GLU A 340 30.80 6.24 -2.36
N PRO A 341 31.94 5.71 -2.85
CA PRO A 341 32.24 4.29 -2.72
C PRO A 341 32.84 3.93 -1.36
N TRP A 342 32.86 2.65 -1.02
CA TRP A 342 33.76 2.15 0.02
C TRP A 342 35.10 1.73 -0.57
N VAL A 343 36.20 2.21 0.03
CA VAL A 343 37.56 1.92 -0.43
C VAL A 343 38.30 1.07 0.59
N PHE A 344 38.89 -0.03 0.13
CA PHE A 344 39.63 -0.97 0.95
C PHE A 344 41.03 -1.22 0.40
N LYS A 345 42.00 -1.42 1.28
CA LYS A 345 43.37 -1.81 0.95
C LYS A 345 43.68 -3.22 1.43
N ARG A 346 44.30 -4.03 0.58
CA ARG A 346 44.74 -5.38 0.94
C ARG A 346 45.93 -5.34 1.90
N ASN A 347 45.78 -6.00 3.05
CA ASN A 347 46.83 -6.12 4.05
C ASN A 347 47.77 -7.32 3.78
N ALA A 348 48.80 -7.48 4.62
CA ALA A 348 49.77 -8.57 4.49
C ALA A 348 49.20 -9.98 4.73
N GLN A 349 48.04 -10.09 5.37
CA GLN A 349 47.29 -11.32 5.59
C GLN A 349 46.38 -11.66 4.40
N GLY A 350 46.30 -10.76 3.42
CA GLY A 350 45.50 -10.93 2.22
C GLY A 350 44.06 -10.44 2.34
N GLU A 351 43.69 -9.80 3.46
CA GLU A 351 42.35 -9.26 3.73
C GLU A 351 42.25 -7.79 3.30
N TYR A 352 41.08 -7.37 2.82
CA TYR A 352 40.80 -5.98 2.44
C TYR A 352 40.30 -5.19 3.65
N VAL A 353 41.05 -4.16 4.05
CA VAL A 353 40.79 -3.32 5.23
C VAL A 353 40.33 -1.93 4.79
N LYS A 354 39.23 -1.43 5.37
CA LYS A 354 38.56 -0.18 5.03
C LYS A 354 39.51 1.00 5.23
N LEU A 355 39.54 1.90 4.26
CA LEU A 355 40.20 3.19 4.35
C LEU A 355 39.20 4.24 4.80
N VAL A 356 39.65 5.14 5.67
CA VAL A 356 38.81 6.20 6.25
C VAL A 356 38.73 7.35 5.24
N PRO A 357 37.53 7.77 4.81
CA PRO A 357 37.34 8.97 3.99
C PRO A 357 37.94 10.21 4.66
N ASP A 358 38.38 11.19 3.87
CA ASP A 358 39.07 12.43 4.25
C ASP A 358 40.42 12.30 4.98
N LEU A 359 40.76 11.12 5.49
CA LEU A 359 42.04 10.84 6.14
C LEU A 359 42.98 10.04 5.23
N HIS A 360 42.47 8.96 4.63
CA HIS A 360 43.25 8.07 3.77
C HIS A 360 42.99 8.35 2.29
N TRP A 361 41.80 8.82 1.95
CA TRP A 361 41.37 9.06 0.59
C TRP A 361 40.26 10.12 0.52
N THR A 362 39.98 10.67 -0.66
CA THR A 362 38.88 11.62 -0.90
C THR A 362 38.11 11.26 -2.16
N TRP A 363 36.81 11.58 -2.19
CA TRP A 363 35.91 11.38 -3.32
C TRP A 363 35.73 12.68 -4.13
N ASN A 364 35.95 12.62 -5.45
CA ASN A 364 35.69 13.71 -6.40
C ASN A 364 35.41 13.11 -7.80
N ASP A 365 34.34 12.32 -7.94
CA ASP A 365 34.03 11.46 -9.12
C ASP A 365 35.04 10.33 -9.39
N TYR A 366 36.18 10.36 -8.69
CA TYR A 366 37.21 9.35 -8.67
C TYR A 366 37.80 9.26 -7.26
N VAL A 367 38.36 8.09 -6.93
CA VAL A 367 38.99 7.86 -5.62
C VAL A 367 40.42 8.40 -5.65
N LEU A 368 40.71 9.36 -4.78
CA LEU A 368 42.06 9.92 -4.56
C LEU A 368 42.65 9.37 -3.27
N ILE A 369 43.64 8.47 -3.35
CA ILE A 369 44.32 7.93 -2.17
C ILE A 369 45.56 8.78 -1.86
N ASP A 370 45.66 9.24 -0.61
CA ASP A 370 46.75 10.09 -0.13
C ASP A 370 48.12 9.38 -0.24
N PRO A 371 49.22 10.10 -0.56
CA PRO A 371 50.52 9.49 -0.86
C PRO A 371 51.11 8.66 0.28
N ASP A 372 50.69 8.89 1.53
CA ASP A 372 51.15 8.13 2.69
C ASP A 372 50.46 6.75 2.81
N TYR A 373 49.38 6.52 2.06
CA TYR A 373 48.51 5.34 2.19
C TYR A 373 48.61 4.36 1.01
N TRP A 374 49.44 4.64 0.00
CA TRP A 374 49.68 3.73 -1.11
C TRP A 374 51.16 3.62 -1.48
N VAL A 375 51.56 2.45 -1.98
CA VAL A 375 52.87 2.21 -2.59
C VAL A 375 52.74 1.29 -3.82
N PRO A 376 53.72 1.31 -4.74
CA PRO A 376 53.75 0.37 -5.87
C PRO A 376 53.60 -1.10 -5.42
N GLY A 377 52.68 -1.83 -6.04
CA GLY A 377 52.36 -3.21 -5.70
C GLY A 377 51.21 -3.41 -4.70
N ASP A 378 50.67 -2.33 -4.13
CA ASP A 378 49.44 -2.42 -3.32
C ASP A 378 48.24 -2.89 -4.14
N GLN A 379 47.25 -3.46 -3.45
CA GLN A 379 45.98 -3.88 -4.03
C GLN A 379 44.83 -3.23 -3.27
N PHE A 380 43.81 -2.80 -4.00
CA PHE A 380 42.62 -2.17 -3.46
C PHE A 380 41.36 -2.91 -3.93
N CYS A 381 40.30 -2.82 -3.13
CA CYS A 381 38.94 -3.16 -3.54
C CYS A 381 38.09 -1.90 -3.35
N VAL A 382 37.30 -1.54 -4.35
CA VAL A 382 36.36 -0.42 -4.28
C VAL A 382 34.96 -0.99 -4.50
N VAL A 383 34.07 -0.78 -3.54
CA VAL A 383 32.66 -1.20 -3.59
C VAL A 383 31.82 0.04 -3.91
N TYR A 384 31.06 0.00 -5.00
CA TYR A 384 30.26 1.14 -5.48
C TYR A 384 29.02 0.66 -6.21
N LYS A 385 28.08 1.59 -6.43
CA LYS A 385 26.92 1.39 -7.30
C LYS A 385 27.24 1.95 -8.66
N ARG A 386 27.21 1.11 -9.68
CA ARG A 386 27.20 1.59 -11.06
C ARG A 386 25.77 1.96 -11.45
N PHE A 387 25.60 2.41 -12.68
CA PHE A 387 24.33 2.47 -13.37
C PHE A 387 24.26 1.26 -14.30
N MET A 388 23.25 0.42 -14.12
CA MET A 388 22.95 -0.65 -15.07
C MET A 388 22.21 -0.03 -16.24
N LYS A 389 22.83 -0.13 -17.41
CA LYS A 389 22.26 0.41 -18.64
C LYS A 389 21.03 -0.38 -19.04
N GLY A 390 19.86 0.11 -18.62
CA GLY A 390 18.61 -0.08 -19.37
C GLY A 390 18.90 0.23 -20.83
N HIS A 391 18.55 -0.68 -21.72
CA HIS A 391 19.16 -0.68 -23.05
C HIS A 391 18.81 0.56 -23.90
N GLU A 392 17.55 1.00 -23.90
CA GLU A 392 17.10 2.25 -24.55
C GLU A 392 16.09 2.99 -23.63
N GLU A 393 16.18 4.31 -23.60
CA GLU A 393 15.18 5.19 -22.98
C GLU A 393 13.92 5.15 -23.85
N HIS A 394 12.81 4.67 -23.31
CA HIS A 394 11.52 4.71 -23.98
C HIS A 394 10.80 5.99 -23.58
N THR A 395 10.42 6.82 -24.55
CA THR A 395 9.56 7.97 -24.26
C THR A 395 8.14 7.48 -24.01
N ILE A 396 7.73 7.50 -22.75
CA ILE A 396 6.34 7.31 -22.36
C ILE A 396 5.63 8.63 -22.60
N ILE A 397 4.58 8.62 -23.41
CA ILE A 397 3.60 9.69 -23.42
C ILE A 397 2.35 9.08 -22.79
N PRO A 398 2.14 9.24 -21.46
CA PRO A 398 0.94 8.76 -20.82
C PRO A 398 -0.27 9.30 -21.58
N ALA A 399 -1.23 8.44 -21.88
CA ALA A 399 -2.46 8.91 -22.51
C ALA A 399 -3.14 9.92 -21.57
N GLU A 400 -3.73 11.00 -22.12
CA GLU A 400 -4.49 12.00 -21.34
C GLU A 400 -5.58 11.36 -20.46
N CYS A 401 -6.01 10.14 -20.77
CA CYS A 401 -6.98 9.37 -20.00
C CYS A 401 -6.43 8.73 -18.70
N ASN A 402 -5.11 8.61 -18.49
CA ASN A 402 -4.57 8.02 -17.26
C ASN A 402 -4.72 8.99 -16.08
N GLU A 403 -5.15 8.51 -14.91
CA GLU A 403 -5.23 9.33 -13.69
C GLU A 403 -3.90 9.41 -12.93
N LEU A 404 -3.05 8.41 -13.11
CA LEU A 404 -1.71 8.40 -12.57
C LEU A 404 -0.78 9.09 -13.57
N GLU A 405 -0.21 10.23 -13.19
CA GLU A 405 0.82 10.91 -13.97
C GLU A 405 2.16 10.20 -13.76
N ALA A 406 2.75 9.70 -14.86
CA ALA A 406 4.06 9.03 -14.86
C ALA A 406 5.14 9.98 -15.39
N SER A 407 6.40 9.61 -15.15
CA SER A 407 7.55 10.13 -15.88
C SER A 407 7.38 9.96 -17.40
N GLU A 408 7.89 10.91 -18.18
CA GLU A 408 7.91 10.85 -19.65
C GLU A 408 8.89 9.81 -20.20
N THR A 409 9.66 9.14 -19.34
CA THR A 409 10.68 8.16 -19.72
C THR A 409 10.60 6.91 -18.87
N SER A 410 10.72 5.74 -19.49
CA SER A 410 11.00 4.47 -18.82
C SER A 410 12.29 3.83 -19.29
N TYR A 411 12.77 2.90 -18.47
CA TYR A 411 14.00 2.16 -18.64
C TYR A 411 13.69 0.68 -18.45
N GLY A 412 13.79 -0.13 -19.52
CA GLY A 412 13.33 -1.52 -19.39
C GLY A 412 13.84 -2.52 -20.40
N MET A 413 13.80 -2.25 -21.72
CA MET A 413 13.85 -3.34 -22.72
C MET A 413 14.65 -3.02 -23.99
N LEU A 414 15.23 -4.04 -24.65
CA LEU A 414 15.77 -3.94 -26.03
C LEU A 414 14.73 -4.21 -27.11
N ALA A 415 13.78 -5.06 -26.76
CA ALA A 415 12.77 -5.64 -27.62
C ALA A 415 11.76 -6.31 -26.71
N GLU A 416 10.52 -6.39 -27.18
CA GLU A 416 9.44 -7.05 -26.46
C GLU A 416 9.83 -8.45 -25.99
N PRO A 417 9.59 -8.76 -24.70
CA PRO A 417 9.85 -10.06 -24.16
C PRO A 417 8.87 -11.05 -24.77
N LYS A 418 9.30 -12.31 -24.82
CA LYS A 418 8.37 -13.39 -25.03
C LYS A 418 7.65 -13.67 -23.71
N VAL A 419 8.37 -14.21 -22.74
CA VAL A 419 7.92 -14.30 -21.35
C VAL A 419 8.62 -13.20 -20.55
N PRO A 420 7.89 -12.21 -20.01
CA PRO A 420 8.50 -11.14 -19.22
C PRO A 420 9.11 -11.68 -17.91
N TYR A 421 10.29 -11.20 -17.59
CA TYR A 421 10.94 -11.39 -16.30
C TYR A 421 11.26 -10.02 -15.71
N VAL A 422 10.61 -9.71 -14.60
CA VAL A 422 10.65 -8.41 -13.94
C VAL A 422 11.71 -8.43 -12.83
N PHE A 423 12.51 -7.38 -12.77
CA PHE A 423 13.44 -7.06 -11.69
C PHE A 423 13.10 -5.68 -11.15
N ALA A 424 13.00 -5.60 -9.83
CA ALA A 424 12.83 -4.36 -9.10
C ALA A 424 13.85 -4.37 -7.96
N GLU A 425 14.74 -3.37 -7.85
CA GLU A 425 15.81 -3.31 -6.84
C GLU A 425 15.82 -1.98 -6.10
N TRP A 426 15.92 -2.08 -4.78
CA TRP A 426 16.23 -0.98 -3.87
C TRP A 426 17.65 -1.15 -3.34
N ASP A 427 18.35 -0.03 -3.18
CA ASP A 427 19.63 0.07 -2.51
C ASP A 427 19.53 1.03 -1.33
N PHE A 428 20.04 0.64 -0.16
CA PHE A 428 20.01 1.49 1.03
C PHE A 428 21.06 1.08 2.07
N ASP A 429 21.52 2.05 2.87
CA ASP A 429 22.38 1.77 4.02
C ASP A 429 21.56 1.56 5.30
N LEU A 430 21.82 0.49 6.06
CA LEU A 430 21.28 0.31 7.40
C LEU A 430 22.31 0.62 8.49
N ASP A 431 22.00 1.54 9.40
CA ASP A 431 22.93 2.01 10.43
C ASP A 431 22.29 2.10 11.83
N TYR A 432 23.13 1.93 12.86
CA TYR A 432 22.81 2.17 14.26
C TYR A 432 23.36 3.51 14.78
N ASP A 433 24.14 4.26 13.97
CA ASP A 433 24.71 5.54 14.41
C ASP A 433 23.67 6.69 14.45
N HIS A 434 22.54 6.54 13.73
CA HIS A 434 21.44 7.52 13.67
C HIS A 434 20.06 6.85 13.86
N PRO A 435 19.84 6.15 14.98
CA PRO A 435 18.61 5.39 15.22
C PRO A 435 17.39 6.30 15.28
N GLU A 436 17.55 7.55 15.72
CA GLU A 436 16.48 8.55 15.78
C GLU A 436 15.86 8.90 14.42
N ASN A 437 16.53 8.54 13.32
CA ASN A 437 16.07 8.74 11.94
C ASN A 437 15.62 7.42 11.28
N SER A 438 15.39 6.36 12.07
CA SER A 438 14.98 5.02 11.61
C SER A 438 15.91 4.39 10.59
N THR A 439 17.21 4.71 10.65
CA THR A 439 18.21 4.23 9.67
C THR A 439 18.53 2.74 9.80
N GLN A 440 18.04 2.04 10.81
CA GLN A 440 18.26 0.60 10.99
C GLN A 440 17.20 -0.30 10.34
N GLN A 441 16.14 0.28 9.76
CA GLN A 441 15.06 -0.46 9.11
C GLN A 441 14.60 0.24 7.82
N PHE A 442 14.48 -0.53 6.75
CA PHE A 442 13.94 -0.07 5.48
C PHE A 442 12.61 -0.79 5.18
N ARG A 443 11.60 -0.05 4.74
CA ARG A 443 10.32 -0.62 4.30
C ARG A 443 10.17 -0.45 2.79
N CYS A 444 9.75 -1.50 2.12
CA CYS A 444 9.26 -1.44 0.75
C CYS A 444 7.92 -2.16 0.62
N VAL A 445 7.16 -1.79 -0.40
CA VAL A 445 5.83 -2.32 -0.67
C VAL A 445 5.77 -2.75 -2.12
N SER A 446 5.14 -3.90 -2.34
CA SER A 446 4.90 -4.40 -3.68
C SER A 446 3.47 -4.89 -3.83
N VAL A 447 2.85 -4.55 -4.96
CA VAL A 447 1.45 -4.89 -5.25
C VAL A 447 1.42 -5.71 -6.53
N TYR A 448 0.95 -6.95 -6.44
CA TYR A 448 0.87 -7.87 -7.56
C TYR A 448 -0.59 -8.16 -7.90
N GLY A 449 -1.00 -7.96 -9.15
CA GLY A 449 -2.39 -8.19 -9.56
C GLY A 449 -2.56 -8.60 -11.03
N LEU A 450 -3.78 -9.02 -11.35
CA LEU A 450 -4.20 -9.47 -12.67
C LEU A 450 -5.65 -9.05 -12.94
N THR A 451 -5.91 -8.43 -14.09
CA THR A 451 -7.22 -7.92 -14.49
C THR A 451 -7.58 -8.38 -15.91
N ASP A 452 -8.83 -8.17 -16.33
CA ASP A 452 -9.17 -8.26 -17.75
C ASP A 452 -8.51 -7.09 -18.50
N TYR A 453 -8.32 -7.27 -19.81
CA TYR A 453 -7.87 -6.19 -20.69
C TYR A 453 -9.02 -5.20 -20.94
N ASN A 454 -8.83 -3.94 -20.55
CA ASN A 454 -9.83 -2.90 -20.74
C ASN A 454 -9.40 -1.90 -21.82
N ASN A 455 -8.17 -1.39 -21.74
CA ASN A 455 -7.67 -0.38 -22.68
C ASN A 455 -6.15 -0.17 -22.66
N ALA A 456 -5.37 -1.05 -22.01
CA ALA A 456 -3.92 -0.99 -22.01
C ALA A 456 -3.36 -0.90 -23.43
N LEU A 457 -2.26 -0.18 -23.62
CA LEU A 457 -1.61 -0.06 -24.93
C LEU A 457 -0.10 -0.14 -24.78
N ASP A 458 0.52 -0.81 -25.74
CA ASP A 458 1.95 -0.83 -25.98
C ASP A 458 2.22 -0.54 -27.47
N PRO A 459 3.19 0.32 -27.82
CA PRO A 459 3.49 0.68 -29.21
C PRO A 459 3.89 -0.49 -30.13
N ASP A 460 4.38 -1.59 -29.57
CA ASP A 460 4.75 -2.79 -30.32
C ASP A 460 3.55 -3.75 -30.53
N MET A 461 2.37 -3.39 -30.00
CA MET A 461 1.11 -4.08 -30.31
C MET A 461 0.68 -3.85 -31.77
N PRO A 462 0.21 -4.90 -32.48
CA PRO A 462 -0.23 -4.78 -33.86
C PRO A 462 -1.38 -3.78 -34.07
N GLY A 463 -1.07 -2.63 -34.68
CA GLY A 463 -2.06 -1.63 -35.08
C GLY A 463 -2.23 -0.46 -34.11
N TYR A 464 -1.43 -0.40 -33.04
CA TYR A 464 -1.43 0.66 -32.06
C TYR A 464 -0.08 1.41 -32.09
N GLU A 465 0.05 2.38 -32.99
CA GLU A 465 1.30 3.16 -33.10
C GLU A 465 1.30 4.35 -32.13
N GLY A 466 2.31 4.41 -31.24
CA GLY A 466 2.82 5.68 -30.68
C GLY A 466 2.36 6.10 -29.29
N TYR A 467 1.66 5.26 -28.51
CA TYR A 467 1.26 5.58 -27.14
C TYR A 467 1.35 4.37 -26.21
N TYR A 468 1.99 4.56 -25.06
CA TYR A 468 1.89 3.66 -23.91
C TYR A 468 0.67 4.02 -23.08
N ARG A 469 -0.04 3.01 -22.57
CA ARG A 469 -1.18 3.23 -21.68
C ARG A 469 -1.28 2.12 -20.63
N ILE A 470 -1.29 2.53 -19.37
CA ILE A 470 -1.73 1.68 -18.26
C ILE A 470 -3.22 1.40 -18.36
N ASP A 471 -3.62 0.17 -18.09
CA ASP A 471 -5.02 -0.23 -18.07
C ASP A 471 -5.83 0.60 -17.06
N LYS A 472 -7.07 0.96 -17.42
CA LYS A 472 -7.96 1.74 -16.55
C LYS A 472 -8.26 1.02 -15.24
N GLU A 473 -8.37 -0.31 -15.25
CA GLU A 473 -8.61 -1.08 -14.04
C GLU A 473 -7.35 -1.20 -13.16
N VAL A 474 -6.17 -1.36 -13.77
CA VAL A 474 -4.89 -1.29 -13.04
C VAL A 474 -4.76 0.06 -12.32
N THR A 475 -5.08 1.15 -13.02
CA THR A 475 -5.10 2.50 -12.43
C THR A 475 -6.06 2.59 -11.24
N TYR A 476 -7.26 2.03 -11.38
CA TYR A 476 -8.25 1.97 -10.30
C TYR A 476 -7.68 1.24 -9.06
N GLN A 477 -7.13 0.04 -9.23
CA GLN A 477 -6.58 -0.77 -8.13
C GLN A 477 -5.40 -0.07 -7.44
N LEU A 478 -4.51 0.56 -8.21
CA LEU A 478 -3.34 1.26 -7.68
C LEU A 478 -3.72 2.54 -6.95
N ASN A 479 -4.74 3.27 -7.41
CA ASN A 479 -5.26 4.43 -6.67
C ASN A 479 -5.88 4.02 -5.33
N GLU A 480 -6.52 2.85 -5.21
CA GLU A 480 -7.00 2.38 -3.89
C GLU A 480 -5.86 2.13 -2.89
N VAL A 481 -4.67 1.79 -3.38
CA VAL A 481 -3.50 1.51 -2.55
C VAL A 481 -2.70 2.78 -2.26
N PHE A 482 -2.30 3.49 -3.31
CA PHE A 482 -1.35 4.61 -3.27
C PHE A 482 -2.02 5.98 -3.09
N ASN A 483 -3.29 6.11 -3.48
CA ASN A 483 -4.06 7.35 -3.37
C ASN A 483 -5.43 7.10 -2.72
N PRO A 484 -5.48 6.47 -1.53
CA PRO A 484 -6.74 6.07 -0.91
C PRO A 484 -7.60 7.28 -0.54
N TRP A 485 -8.91 7.05 -0.44
CA TRP A 485 -9.79 7.95 0.30
C TRP A 485 -9.33 8.02 1.75
N ASP A 486 -8.85 9.18 2.19
CA ASP A 486 -8.20 9.35 3.49
C ASP A 486 -9.02 10.23 4.46
N LEU A 487 -8.55 10.38 5.71
CA LEU A 487 -9.27 11.15 6.73
C LEU A 487 -9.35 12.64 6.42
N LYS A 488 -8.44 13.17 5.60
CA LYS A 488 -8.48 14.56 5.13
C LYS A 488 -9.62 14.75 4.13
N ASP A 489 -9.78 13.81 3.19
CA ASP A 489 -10.93 13.76 2.27
C ASP A 489 -12.23 13.57 3.06
N ALA A 490 -12.25 12.60 3.98
CA ALA A 490 -13.42 12.31 4.79
C ALA A 490 -13.83 13.51 5.65
N ALA A 491 -12.87 14.24 6.22
CA ALA A 491 -13.08 15.45 7.01
C ALA A 491 -13.57 16.66 6.16
N ASN A 492 -13.45 16.59 4.83
CA ASN A 492 -13.85 17.63 3.88
C ASN A 492 -14.99 17.17 2.95
N LYS A 493 -16.23 17.17 3.45
CA LYS A 493 -17.40 16.76 2.65
C LYS A 493 -18.16 17.95 2.07
N ASP A 494 -18.22 18.06 0.75
CA ASP A 494 -18.87 19.15 0.00
C ASP A 494 -19.89 18.67 -1.06
N THR A 495 -20.17 17.36 -1.10
CA THR A 495 -21.16 16.77 -1.99
C THR A 495 -22.37 16.24 -1.24
N PHE A 496 -23.48 16.10 -1.98
CA PHE A 496 -24.73 15.46 -1.55
C PHE A 496 -25.03 14.28 -2.44
N ARG A 497 -25.28 13.08 -1.89
CA ARG A 497 -25.65 11.88 -2.66
C ARG A 497 -27.16 11.73 -2.81
N TRP A 498 -27.63 11.43 -4.01
CA TRP A 498 -29.05 11.28 -4.33
C TRP A 498 -29.33 9.95 -5.06
N ALA A 499 -30.54 9.42 -4.88
CA ALA A 499 -31.04 8.26 -5.61
C ALA A 499 -32.41 8.53 -6.23
N GLN A 500 -32.60 8.06 -7.45
CA GLN A 500 -33.88 8.07 -8.16
C GLN A 500 -34.13 6.70 -8.77
N LYS A 501 -35.35 6.18 -8.65
CA LYS A 501 -35.77 4.94 -9.30
C LYS A 501 -37.05 5.13 -10.07
N GLY A 502 -37.27 4.31 -11.09
CA GLY A 502 -38.52 4.29 -11.83
C GLY A 502 -38.58 3.19 -12.89
N THR A 503 -39.56 3.28 -13.78
CA THR A 503 -39.72 2.39 -14.93
C THR A 503 -38.77 2.83 -16.03
N TYR A 504 -38.04 1.89 -16.60
CA TYR A 504 -37.23 2.13 -17.79
C TYR A 504 -38.11 2.03 -19.05
N THR A 505 -38.22 3.12 -19.82
CA THR A 505 -39.03 3.19 -21.05
C THR A 505 -38.23 3.50 -22.31
N GLU A 506 -36.89 3.39 -22.25
CA GLU A 506 -35.94 3.83 -23.30
C GLU A 506 -35.90 5.35 -23.54
N ASP A 507 -36.78 6.14 -22.91
CA ASP A 507 -36.77 7.59 -22.95
C ASP A 507 -35.70 8.19 -22.03
N ASP A 508 -35.34 9.45 -22.28
CA ASP A 508 -34.43 10.21 -21.41
C ASP A 508 -34.94 10.28 -19.96
N ILE A 509 -34.04 10.14 -18.99
CA ILE A 509 -34.36 10.24 -17.56
C ILE A 509 -33.95 11.62 -17.05
N ALA A 510 -34.93 12.40 -16.58
CA ALA A 510 -34.67 13.65 -15.88
C ALA A 510 -34.36 13.36 -14.39
N LEU A 511 -33.20 13.83 -13.91
CA LEU A 511 -32.75 13.64 -12.53
C LEU A 511 -33.31 14.74 -11.64
N GLN A 512 -34.21 14.36 -10.74
CA GLN A 512 -34.99 15.30 -9.91
C GLN A 512 -34.92 14.98 -8.41
N ALA A 513 -34.32 13.87 -7.98
CA ALA A 513 -34.24 13.50 -6.56
C ALA A 513 -33.77 14.62 -5.60
N HIS A 514 -32.80 15.46 -5.98
CA HIS A 514 -32.36 16.62 -5.18
C HIS A 514 -33.44 17.69 -4.95
N LEU A 515 -34.49 17.70 -5.77
CA LEU A 515 -35.63 18.62 -5.71
C LEU A 515 -36.83 18.06 -4.95
N HIS A 516 -36.74 16.86 -4.38
CA HIS A 516 -37.86 16.24 -3.67
C HIS A 516 -37.47 15.73 -2.28
N ASP A 517 -38.45 15.67 -1.38
CA ASP A 517 -38.33 14.84 -0.18
C ASP A 517 -38.78 13.39 -0.42
N LYS A 518 -38.63 12.52 0.58
CA LYS A 518 -39.05 11.10 0.49
C LYS A 518 -40.54 10.88 0.22
N TYR A 519 -41.37 11.90 0.42
CA TYR A 519 -42.80 11.84 0.15
C TYR A 519 -43.13 12.39 -1.24
N GLY A 520 -42.11 12.75 -2.03
CA GLY A 520 -42.26 13.38 -3.33
C GLY A 520 -42.69 14.84 -3.27
N ASN A 521 -42.59 15.51 -2.12
CA ASN A 521 -42.91 16.93 -2.02
C ASN A 521 -41.76 17.76 -2.61
N ASP A 522 -42.11 18.74 -3.45
CA ASP A 522 -41.15 19.63 -4.10
C ASP A 522 -40.36 20.48 -3.08
N ARG A 523 -39.05 20.57 -3.31
CA ARG A 523 -38.07 21.42 -2.66
C ARG A 523 -37.54 22.45 -3.66
N THR A 524 -38.45 23.21 -4.27
CA THR A 524 -38.12 24.17 -5.34
C THR A 524 -37.08 25.22 -4.96
N CYS A 525 -36.80 25.40 -3.66
CA CYS A 525 -35.71 26.26 -3.18
C CYS A 525 -34.30 25.71 -3.48
N LEU A 526 -34.16 24.45 -3.91
CA LEU A 526 -32.86 23.84 -4.22
C LEU A 526 -32.53 23.85 -5.73
N GLU A 527 -33.50 24.14 -6.59
CA GLU A 527 -33.36 24.05 -8.07
C GLU A 527 -32.26 24.95 -8.64
N GLU A 528 -32.10 26.16 -8.13
CA GLU A 528 -31.08 27.12 -8.59
C GLU A 528 -29.82 27.09 -7.72
N ASN A 529 -29.71 26.15 -6.77
CA ASN A 529 -28.64 26.10 -5.77
C ASN A 529 -27.72 24.89 -5.89
N HIS A 530 -27.97 23.95 -6.80
CA HIS A 530 -27.14 22.76 -6.97
C HIS A 530 -26.61 22.62 -8.40
N THR A 531 -25.39 22.07 -8.52
CA THR A 531 -24.84 21.61 -9.80
C THR A 531 -24.49 20.14 -9.70
N LEU A 532 -24.66 19.42 -10.81
CA LEU A 532 -24.30 18.01 -10.91
C LEU A 532 -22.78 17.84 -10.74
N VAL A 533 -22.37 16.87 -9.92
CA VAL A 533 -20.99 16.34 -9.92
C VAL A 533 -20.84 15.51 -11.18
N ASN A 534 -19.90 15.88 -12.06
CA ASN A 534 -19.68 15.20 -13.33
C ASN A 534 -18.20 15.31 -13.69
N TYR A 535 -17.42 14.28 -13.33
CA TYR A 535 -16.00 14.24 -13.70
C TYR A 535 -15.88 13.86 -15.17
N PRO A 536 -14.85 14.32 -15.91
CA PRO A 536 -14.64 13.90 -17.29
C PRO A 536 -14.35 12.38 -17.44
N LYS A 537 -13.74 11.77 -16.41
CA LYS A 537 -13.32 10.36 -16.40
C LYS A 537 -14.29 9.53 -15.54
N TRP A 538 -15.07 8.66 -16.18
CA TRP A 538 -16.05 7.80 -15.51
C TRP A 538 -15.44 6.47 -15.08
N GLY A 539 -15.83 5.97 -13.90
CA GLY A 539 -15.45 4.62 -13.47
C GLY A 539 -14.04 4.52 -12.87
N TYR A 540 -13.48 5.65 -12.46
CA TYR A 540 -12.23 5.73 -11.73
C TYR A 540 -12.48 5.83 -10.22
N TYR A 541 -11.47 5.44 -9.43
CA TYR A 541 -11.56 5.44 -7.98
C TYR A 541 -11.71 6.87 -7.43
N CYS A 542 -12.44 7.02 -6.32
CA CYS A 542 -12.73 8.29 -5.65
C CYS A 542 -13.50 9.36 -6.45
N ASN A 543 -13.95 9.09 -7.68
CA ASN A 543 -14.86 10.00 -8.37
C ASN A 543 -16.32 9.76 -7.93
N ASP A 544 -17.02 10.82 -7.52
CA ASP A 544 -18.44 10.78 -7.13
C ASP A 544 -19.38 10.85 -8.36
N ASP A 545 -19.00 10.17 -9.45
CA ASP A 545 -19.74 10.14 -10.70
C ASP A 545 -21.15 9.58 -10.56
N GLU A 546 -21.99 9.90 -11.54
CA GLU A 546 -23.28 9.26 -11.70
C GLU A 546 -23.15 7.77 -12.05
N LYS A 547 -24.02 6.94 -11.47
CA LYS A 547 -24.19 5.52 -11.83
C LYS A 547 -25.61 5.28 -12.28
N VAL A 548 -25.75 4.77 -13.50
CA VAL A 548 -27.04 4.36 -14.08
C VAL A 548 -27.10 2.85 -14.07
N ILE A 549 -28.08 2.30 -13.37
CA ILE A 549 -28.24 0.86 -13.16
C ILE A 549 -29.62 0.46 -13.69
N LEU A 550 -29.67 -0.60 -14.49
CA LEU A 550 -30.90 -1.20 -14.96
C LEU A 550 -31.19 -2.50 -14.20
N TYR A 551 -32.47 -2.74 -13.93
CA TYR A 551 -32.96 -3.96 -13.28
C TYR A 551 -34.08 -4.59 -14.08
N ASP A 552 -34.14 -5.92 -14.03
CA ASP A 552 -35.29 -6.71 -14.46
C ASP A 552 -36.20 -6.97 -13.25
N SER A 553 -37.44 -6.50 -13.32
CA SER A 553 -38.46 -6.65 -12.27
C SER A 553 -38.77 -8.11 -11.94
N THR A 554 -38.46 -9.06 -12.84
CA THR A 554 -38.61 -10.49 -12.58
C THR A 554 -37.43 -11.11 -11.84
N GLY A 555 -36.29 -10.41 -11.81
CA GLY A 555 -35.02 -10.88 -11.25
C GLY A 555 -34.40 -12.04 -12.03
N ALA A 556 -34.77 -12.22 -13.31
CA ALA A 556 -34.17 -13.22 -14.18
C ALA A 556 -32.79 -12.76 -14.68
N GLU A 557 -32.63 -11.47 -14.96
CA GLU A 557 -31.35 -10.86 -15.31
C GLU A 557 -30.68 -10.20 -14.10
N PRO A 558 -29.34 -10.26 -13.98
CA PRO A 558 -28.60 -9.52 -12.97
C PRO A 558 -28.71 -8.00 -13.21
N ALA A 559 -28.50 -7.21 -12.16
CA ALA A 559 -28.44 -5.76 -12.29
C ALA A 559 -27.32 -5.36 -13.26
N LEU A 560 -27.60 -4.40 -14.15
CA LEU A 560 -26.68 -3.96 -15.18
C LEU A 560 -26.23 -2.52 -14.90
N LEU A 561 -24.97 -2.34 -14.56
CA LEU A 561 -24.32 -1.03 -14.52
C LEU A 561 -23.99 -0.57 -15.94
N LEU A 562 -24.43 0.63 -16.31
CA LEU A 562 -24.15 1.20 -17.62
C LEU A 562 -22.88 2.04 -17.61
N GLU A 563 -22.11 1.98 -18.71
CA GLU A 563 -20.89 2.78 -18.91
C GLU A 563 -21.20 4.09 -19.64
N ARG A 564 -20.67 5.21 -19.12
CA ARG A 564 -20.85 6.53 -19.75
C ARG A 564 -20.09 6.59 -21.07
N ASP A 565 -20.66 7.32 -22.03
CA ASP A 565 -20.20 7.49 -23.41
C ASP A 565 -20.19 6.20 -24.26
N VAL A 566 -20.57 5.06 -23.67
CA VAL A 566 -20.79 3.77 -24.33
C VAL A 566 -22.27 3.42 -24.38
N ASP A 567 -22.94 3.48 -23.23
CA ASP A 567 -24.34 3.11 -23.07
C ASP A 567 -25.28 4.31 -22.98
N TYR A 568 -24.79 5.41 -22.39
CA TYR A 568 -25.53 6.66 -22.21
C TYR A 568 -24.59 7.87 -22.25
N THR A 569 -25.16 9.06 -22.42
CA THR A 569 -24.48 10.34 -22.16
C THR A 569 -25.29 11.13 -21.16
N ILE A 570 -24.68 12.09 -20.47
CA ILE A 570 -25.38 12.96 -19.53
C ILE A 570 -25.23 14.42 -19.96
N THR A 571 -26.35 15.12 -20.13
CA THR A 571 -26.38 16.59 -20.03
C THR A 571 -26.85 16.95 -18.63
N PRO A 572 -26.53 18.12 -18.05
CA PRO A 572 -26.78 18.37 -16.63
C PRO A 572 -28.21 17.96 -16.22
N PHE A 573 -28.28 16.99 -15.30
CA PHE A 573 -29.51 16.38 -14.78
C PHE A 573 -30.40 15.65 -15.80
N THR A 574 -29.89 15.22 -16.95
CA THR A 574 -30.63 14.38 -17.92
C THR A 574 -29.74 13.29 -18.51
N VAL A 575 -30.13 12.04 -18.29
CA VAL A 575 -29.49 10.84 -18.87
C VAL A 575 -30.10 10.57 -20.25
N HIS A 576 -29.25 10.45 -21.27
CA HIS A 576 -29.63 10.15 -22.65
C HIS A 576 -29.07 8.79 -23.06
N PHE A 577 -29.93 7.81 -23.30
CA PHE A 577 -29.50 6.46 -23.73
C PHE A 577 -29.02 6.44 -25.18
N LEU A 578 -27.91 5.74 -25.43
CA LEU A 578 -27.32 5.60 -26.77
C LEU A 578 -27.85 4.36 -27.51
N LYS A 579 -28.42 3.40 -26.79
CA LYS A 579 -29.01 2.16 -27.32
C LYS A 579 -30.15 1.65 -26.43
N PRO A 580 -31.08 0.82 -26.97
CA PRO A 580 -32.13 0.20 -26.17
C PRO A 580 -31.61 -1.01 -25.36
N PHE A 581 -32.32 -1.32 -24.27
CA PHE A 581 -31.99 -2.40 -23.31
C PHE A 581 -33.26 -3.22 -23.00
N SER A 582 -33.70 -4.04 -23.95
CA SER A 582 -35.04 -4.65 -23.93
C SER A 582 -35.28 -5.70 -22.84
N ASP A 583 -34.22 -6.19 -22.21
CA ASP A 583 -34.29 -7.22 -21.15
C ASP A 583 -34.49 -6.60 -19.75
N TYR A 584 -34.50 -5.26 -19.66
CA TYR A 584 -34.65 -4.50 -18.42
C TYR A 584 -35.88 -3.61 -18.47
N ASP A 585 -36.53 -3.39 -17.33
CA ASP A 585 -37.78 -2.61 -17.23
C ASP A 585 -37.79 -1.61 -16.07
N LEU A 586 -36.74 -1.60 -15.24
CA LEU A 586 -36.57 -0.69 -14.11
C LEU A 586 -35.20 0.00 -14.17
N TYR A 587 -35.12 1.21 -13.61
CA TYR A 587 -33.86 1.95 -13.47
C TYR A 587 -33.63 2.39 -12.02
N LYS A 588 -32.34 2.55 -11.66
CA LYS A 588 -31.86 3.36 -10.55
C LYS A 588 -30.75 4.28 -11.06
N VAL A 589 -30.82 5.56 -10.72
CA VAL A 589 -29.72 6.50 -10.93
C VAL A 589 -29.24 6.98 -9.58
N LEU A 590 -27.94 6.82 -9.34
CA LEU A 590 -27.20 7.44 -8.25
C LEU A 590 -26.44 8.62 -8.83
N TYR A 591 -26.50 9.78 -8.17
CA TYR A 591 -25.74 10.95 -8.60
C TYR A 591 -25.44 11.86 -7.42
N SER A 592 -24.40 12.67 -7.56
CA SER A 592 -23.99 13.63 -6.55
C SER A 592 -24.16 15.06 -7.05
N THR A 593 -24.33 16.01 -6.13
CA THR A 593 -24.38 17.44 -6.46
C THR A 593 -23.48 18.25 -5.53
N TYR A 594 -22.87 19.31 -6.05
CA TYR A 594 -22.33 20.40 -5.25
C TYR A 594 -23.40 21.44 -4.95
N LEU A 595 -23.26 22.14 -3.83
CA LEU A 595 -23.96 23.40 -3.59
C LEU A 595 -23.30 24.51 -4.43
N LEU A 596 -24.08 25.35 -5.09
CA LEU A 596 -23.59 26.51 -5.83
C LEU A 596 -23.10 27.58 -4.85
N ASP A 597 -21.83 27.94 -5.00
CA ASP A 597 -21.12 28.88 -4.15
C ASP A 597 -21.79 30.26 -4.21
N SER A 598 -22.39 30.68 -3.09
CA SER A 598 -22.91 32.04 -2.93
C SER A 598 -22.47 32.56 -1.58
N GLU A 599 -21.91 33.78 -1.55
CA GLU A 599 -21.27 34.43 -0.39
C GLU A 599 -22.15 34.49 0.89
N GLU A 600 -23.45 34.14 0.82
CA GLU A 600 -24.39 34.12 1.94
C GLU A 600 -25.35 32.91 1.89
N SER A 601 -24.88 31.71 1.53
CA SER A 601 -25.74 30.52 1.54
C SER A 601 -26.06 30.06 2.98
N PRO A 602 -27.34 29.99 3.40
CA PRO A 602 -27.73 29.43 4.70
C PRO A 602 -27.73 27.89 4.72
N TRP A 603 -27.26 27.25 3.65
CA TRP A 603 -27.30 25.81 3.45
C TRP A 603 -25.98 25.17 3.87
N HIS A 604 -26.05 23.91 4.28
CA HIS A 604 -24.86 23.07 4.49
C HIS A 604 -24.10 22.93 3.18
N VAL A 605 -22.78 22.79 3.25
CA VAL A 605 -21.92 22.67 2.05
C VAL A 605 -21.84 21.25 1.51
N GLY A 606 -22.08 20.25 2.36
CA GLY A 606 -22.13 18.83 2.00
C GLY A 606 -22.90 18.02 3.02
N ARG A 607 -22.88 16.69 2.85
CA ARG A 607 -23.70 15.79 3.66
C ARG A 607 -23.09 14.43 3.94
N TRP A 608 -23.29 13.98 5.18
CA TRP A 608 -23.28 12.57 5.56
C TRP A 608 -24.72 12.06 5.55
N GLU A 609 -25.07 11.18 4.60
CA GLU A 609 -26.45 10.70 4.46
C GLU A 609 -26.92 9.92 5.68
N TRP A 610 -26.02 9.19 6.33
CA TRP A 610 -26.36 8.33 7.46
C TRP A 610 -25.41 8.51 8.63
N ILE A 611 -25.98 8.43 9.83
CA ILE A 611 -25.26 8.08 11.06
C ILE A 611 -25.86 6.79 11.64
N VAL A 612 -25.02 5.79 11.86
CA VAL A 612 -25.41 4.43 12.17
C VAL A 612 -24.83 4.01 13.52
N VAL A 613 -25.64 3.30 14.29
CA VAL A 613 -25.24 2.61 15.52
C VAL A 613 -25.79 1.19 15.51
N GLY A 614 -25.12 0.29 16.24
CA GLY A 614 -25.61 -1.06 16.49
C GLY A 614 -27.04 -1.10 17.08
N GLU A 615 -27.88 -2.04 16.65
CA GLU A 615 -29.14 -2.37 17.33
C GLU A 615 -28.94 -2.80 18.79
N PRO A 616 -27.94 -3.64 19.14
CA PRO A 616 -27.66 -3.98 20.52
C PRO A 616 -26.79 -2.91 21.23
N SER A 617 -26.58 -1.74 20.62
CA SER A 617 -25.76 -0.67 21.19
C SER A 617 -26.25 -0.24 22.57
N LEU A 618 -25.29 0.21 23.39
CA LEU A 618 -25.60 0.83 24.67
C LEU A 618 -25.90 2.32 24.46
N ALA A 619 -26.44 2.96 25.50
CA ALA A 619 -26.72 4.39 25.46
C ALA A 619 -25.47 5.24 25.15
N SER A 620 -24.26 4.72 25.41
CA SER A 620 -22.95 5.32 25.08
C SER A 620 -22.81 5.67 23.61
N ASP A 621 -23.20 4.76 22.71
CA ASP A 621 -22.93 4.90 21.28
C ASP A 621 -23.91 5.93 20.69
N SER A 622 -25.14 5.94 21.21
CA SER A 622 -26.16 6.94 20.91
C SER A 622 -25.82 8.35 21.42
N ILE A 623 -25.13 8.50 22.57
CA ILE A 623 -24.67 9.83 23.01
C ILE A 623 -23.40 10.26 22.27
N GLY A 624 -22.55 9.32 21.85
CA GLY A 624 -21.38 9.56 21.00
C GLY A 624 -21.77 10.11 19.63
N THR A 625 -22.72 9.47 18.94
CA THR A 625 -23.26 9.96 17.66
C THR A 625 -23.81 11.38 17.72
N GLY A 626 -24.49 11.75 18.81
CA GLY A 626 -24.96 13.12 19.02
C GLY A 626 -23.82 14.15 19.09
N MET A 627 -22.65 13.76 19.61
CA MET A 627 -21.46 14.62 19.62
C MET A 627 -20.84 14.74 18.24
N VAL A 628 -20.72 13.63 17.50
CA VAL A 628 -20.14 13.62 16.15
C VAL A 628 -21.01 14.38 15.15
N ALA A 629 -22.34 14.20 15.19
CA ALA A 629 -23.27 14.96 14.35
C ALA A 629 -23.22 16.47 14.65
N SER A 630 -23.13 16.85 15.94
CA SER A 630 -22.92 18.26 16.33
C SER A 630 -21.59 18.77 15.80
N ALA A 631 -20.51 17.99 15.89
CA ALA A 631 -19.18 18.39 15.42
C ALA A 631 -19.19 18.72 13.91
N TRP A 632 -19.82 17.88 13.10
CA TRP A 632 -19.95 18.11 11.65
C TRP A 632 -20.73 19.38 11.32
N SER A 633 -21.86 19.59 12.00
CA SER A 633 -22.68 20.79 11.81
C SER A 633 -21.97 22.06 12.28
N ASP A 634 -21.31 22.00 13.44
CA ASP A 634 -20.71 23.16 14.11
C ASP A 634 -19.38 23.57 13.45
N TRP A 635 -18.49 22.62 13.15
CA TRP A 635 -17.15 22.89 12.59
C TRP A 635 -17.14 23.03 11.08
N LYS A 636 -17.89 22.18 10.36
CA LYS A 636 -17.73 22.03 8.90
C LYS A 636 -18.93 22.51 8.09
N ASN A 637 -20.01 22.94 8.74
CA ASN A 637 -21.26 23.28 8.07
C ASN A 637 -21.76 22.11 7.17
N VAL A 638 -21.61 20.88 7.65
CA VAL A 638 -22.02 19.65 6.96
C VAL A 638 -23.19 19.02 7.71
N GLU A 639 -24.25 18.64 6.98
CA GLU A 639 -25.41 18.00 7.60
C GLU A 639 -25.25 16.49 7.74
N THR A 640 -25.84 15.93 8.80
CA THR A 640 -26.19 14.51 8.89
C THR A 640 -27.66 14.34 8.56
N TRP A 641 -28.01 13.59 7.49
CA TRP A 641 -29.40 13.57 7.02
C TRP A 641 -30.33 12.71 7.86
N LEU A 642 -29.93 11.45 8.10
CA LEU A 642 -30.72 10.45 8.80
C LEU A 642 -29.85 9.71 9.82
N SER A 643 -30.50 9.26 10.89
CA SER A 643 -29.92 8.28 11.81
C SER A 643 -30.65 6.95 11.66
N GLY A 644 -29.90 5.85 11.73
CA GLY A 644 -30.43 4.50 11.60
C GLY A 644 -29.71 3.52 12.51
N LEU A 645 -30.29 2.34 12.63
CA LEU A 645 -29.60 1.18 13.20
C LEU A 645 -28.78 0.50 12.09
N ASP A 646 -27.80 -0.30 12.44
CA ASP A 646 -27.15 -1.21 11.50
C ASP A 646 -28.18 -2.25 11.01
N VAL A 647 -28.83 -2.97 11.94
CA VAL A 647 -29.81 -4.03 11.69
C VAL A 647 -31.19 -3.65 12.25
N GLN A 648 -32.23 -4.32 11.77
CA GLN A 648 -33.60 -4.04 12.19
C GLN A 648 -33.87 -4.47 13.65
N SER A 649 -34.33 -3.55 14.50
CA SER A 649 -34.89 -3.89 15.82
C SER A 649 -36.31 -4.42 15.71
N GLU A 650 -36.49 -5.75 15.72
CA GLU A 650 -37.81 -6.36 15.51
C GLU A 650 -38.80 -6.11 16.66
N VAL A 651 -38.29 -5.87 17.88
CA VAL A 651 -39.10 -5.74 19.10
C VAL A 651 -39.38 -4.29 19.46
N PHE A 652 -38.33 -3.45 19.48
CA PHE A 652 -38.42 -2.11 20.05
C PHE A 652 -38.53 -1.00 18.99
N GLY A 653 -38.14 -1.28 17.74
CA GLY A 653 -38.16 -0.30 16.65
C GLY A 653 -38.37 -0.92 15.26
N PRO A 654 -39.44 -1.69 15.01
CA PRO A 654 -39.60 -2.45 13.77
C PRO A 654 -39.72 -1.58 12.51
N THR A 655 -40.02 -0.29 12.67
CA THR A 655 -40.13 0.69 11.58
C THR A 655 -39.01 1.72 11.57
N MET A 656 -37.99 1.56 12.43
CA MET A 656 -36.82 2.44 12.41
C MET A 656 -35.98 2.15 11.16
N PRO A 657 -35.32 3.17 10.58
CA PRO A 657 -34.34 2.97 9.53
C PRO A 657 -33.23 2.02 9.96
N TYR A 658 -32.82 1.14 9.06
CA TYR A 658 -31.65 0.30 9.22
C TYR A 658 -30.90 0.12 7.89
N THR A 659 -29.59 -0.05 7.96
CA THR A 659 -28.70 0.07 6.80
C THR A 659 -28.22 -1.28 6.24
N MET A 660 -28.07 -2.30 7.08
CA MET A 660 -27.52 -3.60 6.69
C MET A 660 -28.57 -4.47 5.99
N ARG A 661 -28.11 -5.21 4.97
CA ARG A 661 -28.90 -6.14 4.19
C ARG A 661 -29.11 -7.43 4.98
N ARG A 662 -30.37 -7.88 5.00
CA ARG A 662 -30.75 -9.18 5.56
C ARG A 662 -30.65 -10.24 4.46
N PHE A 663 -29.92 -11.31 4.71
CA PHE A 663 -29.73 -12.43 3.77
C PHE A 663 -30.54 -13.68 4.15
N ALA A 664 -30.78 -13.88 5.45
CA ALA A 664 -31.53 -15.01 5.97
C ALA A 664 -32.67 -14.56 6.89
N THR A 665 -33.50 -15.52 7.29
CA THR A 665 -34.53 -15.31 8.31
C THR A 665 -34.53 -16.46 9.29
N GLY A 666 -34.54 -16.13 10.59
CA GLY A 666 -34.74 -17.11 11.66
C GLY A 666 -33.45 -17.61 12.30
N LEU A 667 -32.31 -16.95 12.05
CA LEU A 667 -31.10 -17.05 12.86
C LEU A 667 -31.13 -16.02 14.00
N ASP A 668 -30.26 -16.20 14.99
CA ASP A 668 -30.26 -15.33 16.17
C ASP A 668 -29.45 -14.04 15.90
N GLY A 669 -30.09 -12.88 16.12
CA GLY A 669 -29.43 -11.57 16.11
C GLY A 669 -28.84 -11.17 14.75
N GLY A 670 -27.60 -10.67 14.74
CA GLY A 670 -26.91 -10.18 13.54
C GLY A 670 -26.58 -11.26 12.50
N GLN A 671 -26.76 -12.55 12.82
CA GLN A 671 -26.45 -13.67 11.93
C GLN A 671 -27.31 -13.69 10.66
N ASP A 672 -28.55 -13.20 10.73
CA ASP A 672 -29.45 -13.11 9.57
C ASP A 672 -28.96 -12.08 8.52
N PHE A 673 -27.96 -11.26 8.87
CA PHE A 673 -27.38 -10.21 8.05
C PHE A 673 -25.98 -10.56 7.51
N GLN A 674 -25.57 -11.81 7.69
CA GLN A 674 -24.37 -12.40 7.09
C GLN A 674 -24.77 -13.34 5.95
N TYR A 675 -23.97 -13.37 4.88
CA TYR A 675 -24.32 -13.96 3.59
C TYR A 675 -24.74 -15.44 3.69
N ASP A 676 -23.92 -16.28 4.33
CA ASP A 676 -24.25 -17.65 4.70
C ASP A 676 -23.55 -18.05 6.01
N PHE A 677 -24.12 -17.59 7.13
CA PHE A 677 -23.59 -17.86 8.47
C PHE A 677 -23.40 -19.37 8.75
N VAL A 678 -24.31 -20.22 8.26
CA VAL A 678 -24.26 -21.67 8.51
C VAL A 678 -23.20 -22.35 7.65
N GLY A 679 -22.98 -21.84 6.43
CA GLY A 679 -21.90 -22.27 5.52
C GLY A 679 -20.52 -21.72 5.88
N GLY A 680 -20.44 -20.72 6.77
CA GLY A 680 -19.20 -20.07 7.18
C GLY A 680 -18.83 -18.83 6.37
N ASP A 681 -19.74 -18.32 5.55
CA ASP A 681 -19.56 -17.05 4.83
C ASP A 681 -20.17 -15.91 5.67
N TYR A 682 -19.28 -15.23 6.39
CA TYR A 682 -19.65 -14.18 7.34
C TYR A 682 -19.71 -12.78 6.71
N ARG A 683 -19.61 -12.66 5.38
CA ARG A 683 -19.69 -11.36 4.70
C ARG A 683 -21.03 -10.70 4.97
N SER A 684 -20.99 -9.44 5.36
CA SER A 684 -22.16 -8.55 5.44
C SER A 684 -22.19 -7.58 4.26
N ALA A 685 -23.33 -6.93 4.02
CA ALA A 685 -23.46 -5.91 2.98
C ALA A 685 -24.48 -4.85 3.39
N PHE A 686 -24.34 -3.64 2.86
CA PHE A 686 -25.34 -2.60 2.96
C PHE A 686 -26.54 -2.89 2.05
N LYS A 687 -27.71 -2.36 2.41
CA LYS A 687 -28.86 -2.29 1.51
C LYS A 687 -28.58 -1.30 0.40
N ASP A 688 -29.27 -1.45 -0.72
CA ASP A 688 -29.22 -0.51 -1.83
C ASP A 688 -29.73 0.89 -1.43
N ASP A 689 -30.81 0.94 -0.66
CA ASP A 689 -31.45 2.17 -0.19
C ASP A 689 -32.50 1.91 0.89
N TRP A 690 -32.95 3.00 1.50
CA TRP A 690 -34.06 3.05 2.45
C TRP A 690 -35.29 3.68 1.81
N SER A 691 -36.47 3.25 2.27
CA SER A 691 -37.81 3.72 1.90
C SER A 691 -38.36 3.29 0.54
N THR A 692 -37.66 2.45 -0.23
CA THR A 692 -38.31 1.68 -1.30
C THR A 692 -39.29 0.66 -0.69
N PRO A 693 -40.58 0.66 -1.07
CA PRO A 693 -41.54 -0.36 -0.61
C PRO A 693 -41.22 -1.76 -1.13
N ASP A 694 -41.49 -2.80 -0.34
CA ASP A 694 -41.29 -4.20 -0.76
C ASP A 694 -42.13 -4.58 -2.00
N GLU A 695 -43.26 -3.91 -2.21
CA GLU A 695 -44.16 -4.10 -3.37
C GLU A 695 -43.94 -3.06 -4.48
N TRP A 696 -42.78 -2.37 -4.50
CA TRP A 696 -42.46 -1.37 -5.53
C TRP A 696 -42.60 -1.98 -6.94
N SER A 697 -43.34 -1.29 -7.80
CA SER A 697 -43.77 -1.82 -9.12
C SER A 697 -43.23 -1.02 -10.29
N GLY A 698 -42.20 -0.20 -10.06
CA GLY A 698 -41.56 0.65 -11.05
C GLY A 698 -42.09 2.08 -11.09
N GLU A 699 -43.00 2.47 -10.21
CA GLU A 699 -43.36 3.88 -10.07
C GLU A 699 -42.14 4.74 -9.71
N GLU A 700 -42.08 5.97 -10.21
CA GLU A 700 -40.95 6.86 -9.92
C GLU A 700 -40.93 7.25 -8.43
N ILE A 701 -39.78 7.06 -7.79
CA ILE A 701 -39.56 7.36 -6.36
C ILE A 701 -38.15 7.92 -6.11
N TYR A 702 -38.00 8.60 -4.98
CA TYR A 702 -36.76 9.25 -4.54
C TYR A 702 -36.29 8.66 -3.19
N PRO A 703 -35.75 7.43 -3.18
CA PRO A 703 -35.34 6.78 -1.94
C PRO A 703 -34.04 7.40 -1.38
N TYR A 704 -33.73 7.08 -0.13
CA TYR A 704 -32.44 7.46 0.46
C TYR A 704 -31.41 6.38 0.15
N ALA A 705 -30.40 6.69 -0.66
CA ALA A 705 -29.29 5.77 -0.92
C ALA A 705 -28.64 5.32 0.40
N ILE A 706 -28.29 4.03 0.53
CA ILE A 706 -27.48 3.52 1.65
C ILE A 706 -26.12 3.08 1.10
N SER A 707 -26.07 1.96 0.38
CA SER A 707 -24.89 1.63 -0.44
C SER A 707 -24.64 2.78 -1.41
N SER A 708 -23.36 3.19 -1.55
CA SER A 708 -22.88 4.37 -2.30
C SER A 708 -23.06 5.74 -1.64
N SER A 709 -23.54 5.77 -0.40
CA SER A 709 -23.65 7.01 0.38
C SER A 709 -22.49 7.20 1.35
N ASN A 710 -22.43 8.37 1.97
CA ASN A 710 -21.52 8.66 3.07
C ASN A 710 -22.19 8.28 4.39
N ILE A 711 -21.55 7.41 5.16
CA ILE A 711 -22.07 6.81 6.38
C ILE A 711 -21.08 7.04 7.54
N ILE A 712 -21.54 7.71 8.59
CA ILE A 712 -20.84 7.75 9.87
C ILE A 712 -21.27 6.51 10.67
N VAL A 713 -20.30 5.73 11.17
CA VAL A 713 -20.54 4.55 12.01
C VAL A 713 -19.93 4.80 13.38
N VAL A 714 -20.74 4.62 14.44
CA VAL A 714 -20.27 4.79 15.83
C VAL A 714 -20.62 3.56 16.65
N GLY A 715 -19.59 2.90 17.18
CA GLY A 715 -19.72 1.64 17.92
C GLY A 715 -18.87 0.54 17.29
N GLY A 716 -18.39 -0.39 18.12
CA GLY A 716 -17.40 -1.39 17.70
C GLY A 716 -18.01 -2.64 17.02
N PRO A 717 -17.19 -3.40 16.27
CA PRO A 717 -17.61 -4.61 15.53
C PRO A 717 -18.31 -5.71 16.36
N LEU A 718 -18.16 -5.70 17.68
CA LEU A 718 -18.82 -6.65 18.59
C LEU A 718 -20.34 -6.44 18.71
N VAL A 719 -20.81 -5.21 18.48
CA VAL A 719 -22.21 -4.79 18.68
C VAL A 719 -22.78 -4.00 17.50
N ASP A 720 -21.97 -3.70 16.48
CA ASP A 720 -22.36 -2.97 15.27
C ASP A 720 -21.85 -3.70 14.02
N LEU A 721 -22.77 -4.21 13.21
CA LEU A 721 -22.48 -4.96 11.99
C LEU A 721 -21.96 -4.06 10.85
N ALA A 722 -22.27 -2.76 10.87
CA ALA A 722 -21.65 -1.82 9.93
C ALA A 722 -20.17 -1.60 10.29
N ALA A 723 -19.84 -1.53 11.58
CA ALA A 723 -18.45 -1.51 12.02
C ALA A 723 -17.73 -2.83 11.71
N TYR A 724 -18.42 -3.97 11.88
CA TYR A 724 -17.91 -5.29 11.47
C TYR A 724 -17.59 -5.35 9.97
N TYR A 725 -18.45 -4.78 9.12
CA TYR A 725 -18.18 -4.66 7.68
C TYR A 725 -16.90 -3.88 7.41
N PHE A 726 -16.74 -2.71 8.05
CA PHE A 726 -15.59 -1.85 7.83
C PHE A 726 -14.29 -2.34 8.48
N ASN A 727 -14.35 -3.20 9.51
CA ASN A 727 -13.16 -3.75 10.18
C ASN A 727 -12.19 -4.46 9.21
N ASP A 728 -12.70 -5.06 8.13
CA ASP A 728 -11.87 -5.67 7.08
C ASP A 728 -11.11 -4.64 6.22
N PHE A 729 -11.42 -3.36 6.34
CA PHE A 729 -10.90 -2.29 5.48
C PHE A 729 -10.17 -1.18 6.24
N THR A 730 -10.21 -1.18 7.57
CA THR A 730 -9.44 -0.22 8.39
C THR A 730 -7.98 -0.66 8.53
N ASP A 731 -7.10 0.31 8.83
CA ASP A 731 -5.66 0.07 9.03
C ASP A 731 -5.27 -0.07 10.50
N ALA A 732 -6.27 0.01 11.39
CA ALA A 732 -6.24 -0.62 12.71
C ALA A 732 -7.58 -1.32 12.95
N PHE A 733 -7.54 -2.57 13.39
CA PHE A 733 -8.74 -3.42 13.49
C PHE A 733 -8.67 -4.41 14.65
N VAL A 734 -9.82 -4.99 14.99
CA VAL A 734 -9.96 -6.00 16.07
C VAL A 734 -10.08 -7.42 15.49
N PHE A 735 -10.13 -8.44 16.35
CA PHE A 735 -10.19 -9.87 15.99
C PHE A 735 -8.90 -10.46 15.37
N SER A 736 -7.77 -9.82 15.62
CA SER A 736 -6.47 -10.41 15.30
C SER A 736 -6.16 -11.60 16.22
N GLU A 737 -5.17 -12.41 15.84
CA GLU A 737 -4.68 -13.51 16.68
C GLU A 737 -4.07 -13.04 18.02
N TYR A 738 -3.73 -11.76 18.15
CA TYR A 738 -3.11 -11.17 19.34
C TYR A 738 -4.10 -10.98 20.50
N GLY A 739 -5.40 -11.09 20.23
CA GLY A 739 -6.46 -11.16 21.25
C GLY A 739 -7.45 -10.00 21.19
N ASP A 740 -7.71 -9.41 22.36
CA ASP A 740 -8.69 -8.34 22.59
C ASP A 740 -8.04 -6.93 22.60
N GLY A 741 -8.27 -6.12 21.56
CA GLY A 741 -7.51 -4.87 21.31
C GLY A 741 -7.38 -4.56 19.82
N PHE A 742 -6.51 -3.61 19.45
CA PHE A 742 -6.29 -3.18 18.07
C PHE A 742 -4.96 -3.65 17.50
N TYR A 743 -4.98 -4.26 16.32
CA TYR A 743 -3.79 -4.56 15.53
C TYR A 743 -3.63 -3.54 14.41
N ALA A 744 -2.43 -2.96 14.26
CA ALA A 744 -2.13 -1.88 13.33
C ALA A 744 -0.97 -2.25 12.38
N PRO A 745 -1.24 -2.92 11.23
CA PRO A 745 -0.19 -3.41 10.33
C PRO A 745 0.63 -2.31 9.64
N GLY A 746 0.05 -1.11 9.46
CA GLY A 746 0.71 0.04 8.82
C GLY A 746 1.82 0.66 9.66
N CYS A 747 1.90 0.35 10.95
CA CYS A 747 2.91 0.87 11.86
C CYS A 747 4.32 0.42 11.42
N TRP A 748 5.18 1.40 11.13
CA TRP A 748 6.53 1.20 10.57
C TRP A 748 7.52 0.83 11.68
N ALA A 749 7.48 1.54 12.79
CA ALA A 749 8.53 1.46 13.79
C ALA A 749 8.40 0.32 14.81
N ARG A 750 7.35 -0.51 14.73
CA ARG A 750 7.04 -1.49 15.80
C ARG A 750 7.19 -2.96 15.41
N THR A 751 7.83 -3.24 14.28
CA THR A 751 8.32 -4.59 13.96
C THR A 751 9.67 -4.82 14.64
N THR A 752 9.73 -4.85 15.97
CA THR A 752 11.01 -5.01 16.66
C THR A 752 10.98 -6.05 17.76
N GLN A 753 11.77 -7.10 17.53
CA GLN A 753 12.49 -7.83 18.56
C GLN A 753 13.31 -6.87 19.46
N ASP A 754 13.88 -7.43 20.53
CA ASP A 754 14.91 -6.78 21.33
C ASP A 754 15.91 -6.03 20.45
N HIS A 755 16.13 -4.76 20.75
CA HIS A 755 17.05 -3.89 20.03
C HIS A 755 18.07 -3.31 21.01
N TRP A 756 19.19 -2.86 20.46
CA TRP A 756 20.26 -2.26 21.23
C TRP A 756 20.06 -0.76 21.27
N GLN A 757 19.79 -0.22 22.46
CA GLN A 757 19.88 1.21 22.71
C GLN A 757 21.22 1.48 23.40
N ASP A 758 22.11 2.21 22.72
CA ASP A 758 23.52 2.37 23.10
C ASP A 758 24.27 1.02 23.27
N MET A 759 24.54 0.62 24.52
CA MET A 759 25.24 -0.63 24.90
C MET A 759 24.34 -1.58 25.69
N ASP A 760 23.05 -1.26 25.84
CA ASP A 760 22.10 -2.04 26.61
C ASP A 760 21.05 -2.65 25.67
N ILE A 761 20.71 -3.91 25.91
CA ILE A 761 19.60 -4.57 25.21
C ILE A 761 18.30 -4.11 25.88
N VAL A 762 17.37 -3.60 25.08
CA VAL A 762 16.01 -3.27 25.54
C VAL A 762 15.14 -4.46 25.16
N ASP A 763 14.68 -5.21 26.18
CA ASP A 763 13.71 -6.29 25.99
C ASP A 763 12.43 -5.68 25.39
N ALA A 764 12.11 -6.03 24.14
CA ALA A 764 10.83 -5.68 23.55
C ALA A 764 9.79 -6.68 24.05
N THR A 765 8.69 -6.20 24.64
CA THR A 765 7.53 -7.06 24.89
C THR A 765 7.03 -7.61 23.56
N ASP A 766 6.83 -8.92 23.46
CA ASP A 766 6.24 -9.57 22.28
C ASP A 766 5.00 -8.76 21.81
N ASP A 767 5.01 -8.39 20.52
CA ASP A 767 3.88 -7.85 19.75
C ASP A 767 3.49 -6.36 20.01
N GLN A 768 4.36 -5.41 19.64
CA GLN A 768 4.10 -3.96 19.77
C GLN A 768 3.15 -3.34 18.71
N LEU A 769 2.76 -4.08 17.66
CA LEU A 769 1.68 -3.69 16.73
C LEU A 769 0.27 -3.84 17.34
N TRP A 770 0.22 -4.28 18.59
CA TRP A 770 -0.99 -4.60 19.33
C TRP A 770 -1.22 -3.63 20.49
N TYR A 771 -2.42 -3.06 20.55
CA TYR A 771 -2.85 -2.13 21.60
C TYR A 771 -3.95 -2.80 22.43
N ASP A 772 -3.55 -3.41 23.55
CA ASP A 772 -4.46 -4.07 24.50
C ASP A 772 -5.37 -3.02 25.16
N SER A 773 -6.67 -3.29 25.15
CA SER A 773 -7.70 -2.37 25.64
C SER A 773 -8.75 -3.09 26.50
N THR A 774 -8.39 -4.21 27.14
CA THR A 774 -9.36 -5.15 27.75
C THR A 774 -9.94 -4.77 29.11
N THR A 775 -9.29 -3.91 29.88
CA THR A 775 -9.63 -3.71 31.30
C THR A 775 -10.11 -2.29 31.59
N VAL A 776 -11.39 -2.15 31.93
CA VAL A 776 -12.01 -0.92 32.48
C VAL A 776 -11.43 -0.46 33.84
N ASP A 777 -10.51 -1.25 34.40
CA ASP A 777 -9.78 -0.93 35.63
C ASP A 777 -8.36 -0.36 35.35
N ASP A 778 -7.93 -0.34 34.09
CA ASP A 778 -6.72 0.39 33.68
C ASP A 778 -7.07 1.85 33.45
N ASP A 779 -6.17 2.74 33.88
CA ASP A 779 -6.31 4.16 33.66
C ASP A 779 -6.06 4.54 32.17
N VAL A 780 -6.11 3.59 31.23
CA VAL A 780 -5.82 3.78 29.79
C VAL A 780 -6.77 2.95 28.92
N GLY A 781 -7.30 3.53 27.84
CA GLY A 781 -8.06 2.81 26.81
C GLY A 781 -7.77 3.31 25.40
N TYR A 782 -8.21 2.56 24.39
CA TYR A 782 -7.90 2.84 22.98
C TYR A 782 -9.14 2.88 22.09
N ALA A 783 -9.08 3.76 21.08
CA ALA A 783 -10.09 3.88 20.03
C ALA A 783 -9.48 4.21 18.69
N ILE A 784 -10.24 3.96 17.63
CA ILE A 784 -9.88 4.36 16.28
C ILE A 784 -10.87 5.38 15.71
N ILE A 785 -10.34 6.22 14.84
CA ILE A 785 -11.09 7.05 13.91
C ILE A 785 -10.57 6.68 12.53
N SER A 786 -11.39 6.07 11.69
CA SER A 786 -10.99 5.51 10.41
C SER A 786 -11.92 5.93 9.29
N THR A 787 -11.44 5.88 8.05
CA THR A 787 -12.27 6.00 6.86
C THR A 787 -11.88 5.00 5.79
N TYR A 788 -12.83 4.71 4.91
CA TYR A 788 -12.65 3.86 3.73
C TYR A 788 -13.78 4.11 2.73
N LYS A 789 -13.47 4.08 1.43
CA LYS A 789 -14.45 4.07 0.33
C LYS A 789 -14.45 2.68 -0.31
N ASP A 790 -15.57 1.97 -0.24
CA ASP A 790 -15.69 0.62 -0.83
C ASP A 790 -15.94 0.64 -2.34
N LEU A 791 -15.98 -0.55 -2.97
CA LEU A 791 -16.21 -0.70 -4.41
C LEU A 791 -17.64 -0.33 -4.85
N ASN A 792 -18.58 -0.22 -3.89
CA ASN A 792 -19.89 0.38 -4.11
C ASN A 792 -19.88 1.90 -3.89
N GLU A 793 -18.71 2.53 -3.80
CA GLU A 793 -18.50 3.94 -3.49
C GLU A 793 -19.10 4.38 -2.15
N THR A 794 -19.39 3.44 -1.25
CA THR A 794 -19.86 3.74 0.10
C THR A 794 -18.69 4.26 0.92
N VAL A 795 -18.80 5.47 1.42
CA VAL A 795 -17.77 6.07 2.28
C VAL A 795 -18.15 5.85 3.74
N GLY A 796 -17.29 5.18 4.49
CA GLY A 796 -17.40 5.05 5.94
C GLY A 796 -16.55 6.09 6.66
N PHE A 797 -17.11 6.75 7.67
CA PHE A 797 -16.35 7.42 8.74
C PHE A 797 -16.63 6.69 10.05
N ILE A 798 -15.68 5.87 10.48
CA ILE A 798 -15.84 4.85 11.50
C ILE A 798 -15.17 5.31 12.79
N VAL A 799 -15.93 5.34 13.88
CA VAL A 799 -15.42 5.72 15.21
C VAL A 799 -15.83 4.66 16.21
N TYR A 800 -14.86 3.93 16.75
CA TYR A 800 -15.12 3.04 17.87
C TYR A 800 -13.89 2.83 18.74
N GLY A 801 -14.14 2.65 20.02
CA GLY A 801 -13.18 2.11 20.97
C GLY A 801 -13.45 0.65 21.27
N TYR A 802 -12.48 0.00 21.93
CA TYR A 802 -12.67 -1.39 22.34
C TYR A 802 -13.81 -1.50 23.36
N THR A 803 -13.92 -0.52 24.26
CA THR A 803 -15.04 -0.38 25.19
C THR A 803 -16.02 0.74 24.79
N ALA A 804 -17.19 0.72 25.42
CA ALA A 804 -18.20 1.78 25.31
C ALA A 804 -17.70 3.13 25.85
N GLU A 805 -16.81 3.11 26.86
CA GLU A 805 -16.21 4.32 27.43
C GLU A 805 -15.22 4.94 26.43
N ASP A 806 -14.38 4.13 25.81
CA ASP A 806 -13.42 4.56 24.79
C ASP A 806 -14.13 5.17 23.58
N THR A 807 -15.21 4.53 23.12
CA THR A 807 -16.05 5.03 22.01
C THR A 807 -16.64 6.41 22.33
N TYR A 808 -17.13 6.59 23.56
CA TYR A 808 -17.67 7.88 24.01
C TYR A 808 -16.60 8.98 23.98
N TYR A 809 -15.41 8.71 24.50
CA TYR A 809 -14.35 9.70 24.58
C TYR A 809 -13.69 10.00 23.24
N ALA A 810 -13.60 9.03 22.33
CA ALA A 810 -13.20 9.30 20.94
C ALA A 810 -14.18 10.28 20.26
N CYS A 811 -15.49 10.08 20.44
CA CYS A 811 -16.50 11.03 19.95
C CYS A 811 -16.39 12.41 20.63
N TYR A 812 -16.04 12.46 21.91
CA TYR A 812 -15.80 13.71 22.64
C TYR A 812 -14.57 14.44 22.10
N ALA A 813 -13.49 13.74 21.77
CA ALA A 813 -12.27 14.30 21.18
C ALA A 813 -12.56 14.93 19.81
N LEU A 814 -13.29 14.22 18.93
CA LEU A 814 -13.72 14.76 17.63
C LEU A 814 -14.51 16.06 17.77
N ARG A 815 -15.48 16.10 18.70
CA ARG A 815 -16.24 17.31 18.99
C ARG A 815 -15.36 18.43 19.52
N GLY A 816 -14.42 18.11 20.39
CA GLY A 816 -13.52 19.05 21.05
C GLY A 816 -12.36 19.58 20.20
N GLY A 817 -12.41 19.48 18.87
CA GLY A 817 -11.36 19.98 17.97
C GLY A 817 -10.62 18.88 17.21
N GLY A 818 -10.89 17.60 17.49
CA GLY A 818 -10.31 16.50 16.72
C GLY A 818 -10.78 16.48 15.26
N LEU A 819 -12.04 16.81 14.96
CA LEU A 819 -12.56 16.82 13.59
C LEU A 819 -11.84 17.82 12.65
N PRO A 820 -11.70 19.12 12.99
CA PRO A 820 -10.92 20.03 12.15
C PRO A 820 -9.44 19.65 12.06
N TRP A 821 -8.87 19.03 13.10
CA TRP A 821 -7.51 18.51 13.04
C TRP A 821 -7.31 17.46 11.94
N LEU A 822 -8.30 16.62 11.66
CA LEU A 822 -8.24 15.65 10.56
C LEU A 822 -8.07 16.29 9.18
N GLN A 823 -8.38 17.57 8.99
CA GLN A 823 -8.07 18.27 7.72
C GLN A 823 -6.62 18.76 7.64
N LEU A 824 -5.92 18.79 8.77
CA LEU A 824 -4.54 19.23 8.92
C LEU A 824 -3.56 18.07 9.02
N VAL A 825 -4.03 16.82 9.03
CA VAL A 825 -3.15 15.65 9.00
C VAL A 825 -2.52 15.47 7.62
N GLN A 826 -1.42 14.73 7.57
CA GLN A 826 -0.78 14.34 6.31
C GLN A 826 -1.76 13.52 5.44
N GLU A 827 -1.63 13.66 4.13
CA GLU A 827 -2.39 12.87 3.15
C GLU A 827 -2.05 11.36 3.26
N GLY A 828 -3.00 10.51 2.88
CA GLY A 828 -2.87 9.06 2.95
C GLY A 828 -3.13 8.45 4.33
N VAL A 829 -3.36 9.27 5.37
CA VAL A 829 -3.78 8.79 6.69
C VAL A 829 -5.25 8.39 6.65
N THR A 830 -5.51 7.09 6.71
CA THR A 830 -6.85 6.49 6.70
C THR A 830 -7.37 6.19 8.11
N THR A 831 -6.47 6.00 9.08
CA THR A 831 -6.81 5.62 10.47
C THR A 831 -5.97 6.39 11.49
N VAL A 832 -6.63 6.93 12.52
CA VAL A 832 -5.99 7.45 13.74
C VAL A 832 -6.24 6.46 14.87
N LEU A 833 -5.17 6.05 15.54
CA LEU A 833 -5.25 5.31 16.80
C LEU A 833 -5.10 6.28 17.97
N LEU A 834 -6.15 6.40 18.78
CA LEU A 834 -6.27 7.31 19.90
C LEU A 834 -6.18 6.55 21.22
N GLU A 835 -5.22 6.93 22.06
CA GLU A 835 -5.16 6.58 23.47
C GLU A 835 -5.94 7.61 24.31
N ILE A 836 -6.61 7.11 25.33
CA ILE A 836 -7.41 7.86 26.29
C ILE A 836 -6.90 7.52 27.68
N ASP A 837 -6.40 8.52 28.43
CA ASP A 837 -5.91 8.36 29.79
C ASP A 837 -6.96 8.85 30.81
N TYR A 838 -7.42 7.91 31.63
CA TYR A 838 -8.46 8.03 32.66
C TYR A 838 -7.91 8.40 34.05
N SER A 839 -6.59 8.54 34.22
CA SER A 839 -5.92 8.84 35.50
C SER A 839 -6.44 10.14 36.14
N ASP A 840 -6.78 11.13 35.31
CA ASP A 840 -7.40 12.37 35.74
C ASP A 840 -8.94 12.26 35.67
N LEU A 841 -9.60 12.43 36.82
CA LEU A 841 -11.06 12.44 36.93
C LEU A 841 -11.67 13.67 36.22
N HIS A 842 -11.92 13.52 34.92
CA HIS A 842 -12.60 14.41 33.95
C HIS A 842 -12.15 15.90 33.90
N PRO A 843 -11.84 16.43 32.70
CA PRO A 843 -11.77 15.73 31.42
C PRO A 843 -10.56 14.79 31.38
N VAL A 844 -10.73 13.63 30.74
CA VAL A 844 -9.65 12.68 30.41
C VAL A 844 -8.64 13.36 29.48
N SER A 845 -7.43 12.80 29.39
CA SER A 845 -6.43 13.28 28.42
C SER A 845 -6.38 12.37 27.20
N PHE A 846 -6.04 12.96 26.06
CA PHE A 846 -6.05 12.28 24.76
C PHE A 846 -4.64 12.25 24.20
N HIS A 847 -4.26 11.12 23.61
CA HIS A 847 -2.97 10.97 22.97
C HIS A 847 -3.12 10.23 21.65
N VAL A 848 -2.78 10.85 20.52
CA VAL A 848 -2.71 10.13 19.24
C VAL A 848 -1.46 9.26 19.28
N ARG A 849 -1.67 7.94 19.26
CA ARG A 849 -0.59 6.96 19.21
C ARG A 849 -0.03 6.83 17.82
N GLU A 850 -0.90 6.65 16.83
CA GLU A 850 -0.49 6.45 15.44
C GLU A 850 -1.40 7.22 14.48
N PHE A 851 -0.80 7.75 13.42
CA PHE A 851 -1.49 8.10 12.18
C PHE A 851 -1.09 7.06 11.14
N LEU A 852 -2.05 6.25 10.70
CA LEU A 852 -1.83 5.08 9.87
C LEU A 852 -2.45 5.30 8.50
N GLY A 853 -1.72 4.89 7.46
CA GLY A 853 -2.24 4.53 6.16
C GLY A 853 -2.06 3.03 5.91
N PRO A 854 -2.50 2.52 4.74
CA PRO A 854 -2.39 1.12 4.33
C PRO A 854 -1.07 0.42 4.61
N PHE A 855 0.06 1.13 4.51
CA PHE A 855 1.39 0.56 4.76
C PHE A 855 2.41 1.54 5.37
N THR A 856 1.96 2.74 5.73
CA THR A 856 2.80 3.78 6.34
C THR A 856 2.23 4.24 7.65
N GLU A 857 3.09 4.62 8.60
CA GLU A 857 2.72 5.51 9.68
C GLU A 857 3.37 6.87 9.48
N CYS A 858 2.80 7.92 10.07
CA CYS A 858 3.43 9.23 10.10
C CYS A 858 3.21 9.94 11.44
N THR A 859 3.88 11.09 11.60
CA THR A 859 3.67 11.91 12.81
C THR A 859 2.35 12.70 12.76
N GLY A 860 1.65 12.67 11.62
CA GLY A 860 0.40 13.40 11.37
C GLY A 860 0.56 14.90 11.19
N ALA A 861 1.76 15.46 11.29
CA ALA A 861 2.01 16.90 11.14
C ALA A 861 2.89 17.20 9.92
N TYR A 862 2.51 16.64 8.76
CA TYR A 862 3.22 16.76 7.48
C TYR A 862 4.74 16.45 7.54
N THR A 863 5.18 15.64 8.50
CA THR A 863 6.59 15.25 8.68
C THR A 863 6.68 13.78 9.08
N ASN A 864 7.76 13.09 8.70
CA ASN A 864 8.01 11.71 9.17
C ASN A 864 8.71 11.67 10.52
N PHE A 865 9.38 12.75 10.90
CA PHE A 865 10.16 12.84 12.13
C PHE A 865 9.74 14.07 12.91
N LYS A 866 9.97 14.04 14.23
CA LYS A 866 9.80 15.21 15.09
C LYS A 866 10.95 16.21 14.95
N THR A 867 11.09 16.72 13.75
CA THR A 867 11.99 17.84 13.45
C THR A 867 11.42 19.14 14.04
N PRO A 868 12.18 20.25 14.03
CA PRO A 868 11.60 21.56 14.31
C PRO A 868 10.33 21.84 13.49
N CYS A 869 10.28 21.42 12.21
CA CYS A 869 9.10 21.57 11.35
C CYS A 869 7.87 20.83 11.91
N TYR A 870 8.03 19.66 12.54
CA TYR A 870 6.91 18.97 13.20
C TYR A 870 6.27 19.86 14.27
N TYR A 871 7.09 20.42 15.17
CA TYR A 871 6.59 21.24 16.28
C TYR A 871 5.98 22.55 15.77
N ASP A 872 6.58 23.15 14.74
CA ASP A 872 6.03 24.34 14.09
C ASP A 872 4.67 24.02 13.43
N ASN A 873 4.55 22.90 12.72
CA ASN A 873 3.29 22.45 12.12
C ASN A 873 2.22 22.17 13.19
N ILE A 874 2.58 21.55 14.32
CA ILE A 874 1.66 21.33 15.44
C ILE A 874 1.18 22.66 16.04
N GLU A 875 2.10 23.61 16.29
CA GLU A 875 1.77 24.94 16.83
C GLU A 875 0.87 25.73 15.88
N CYS A 876 1.19 25.72 14.58
CA CYS A 876 0.38 26.33 13.53
C CYS A 876 -1.02 25.72 13.46
N GLY A 877 -1.13 24.40 13.36
CA GLY A 877 -2.43 23.72 13.29
C GLY A 877 -3.27 23.94 14.55
N THR A 878 -2.64 23.97 15.73
CA THR A 878 -3.35 24.28 16.98
C THR A 878 -3.91 25.71 16.95
N ALA A 879 -3.11 26.68 16.50
CA ALA A 879 -3.56 28.07 16.38
C ALA A 879 -4.70 28.23 15.36
N GLU A 880 -4.62 27.53 14.23
CA GLU A 880 -5.68 27.54 13.20
C GLU A 880 -7.01 27.01 13.75
N ILE A 881 -6.99 25.90 14.51
CA ILE A 881 -8.22 25.36 15.12
C ILE A 881 -8.76 26.27 16.22
N GLU A 882 -7.90 26.88 17.03
CA GLU A 882 -8.32 27.84 18.04
C GLU A 882 -8.96 29.09 17.41
N GLU A 883 -8.42 29.55 16.28
CA GLU A 883 -8.98 30.66 15.50
C GLU A 883 -10.32 30.27 14.86
N GLU A 884 -10.41 29.12 14.17
CA GLU A 884 -11.65 28.58 13.58
C GLU A 884 -12.74 28.45 14.66
N ALA A 885 -12.39 27.94 15.85
CA ALA A 885 -13.33 27.84 16.97
C ALA A 885 -13.88 29.19 17.42
N ALA A 886 -13.02 30.21 17.46
CA ALA A 886 -13.41 31.57 17.86
C ALA A 886 -14.31 32.23 16.80
N GLU A 887 -14.03 32.01 15.52
CA GLU A 887 -14.82 32.51 14.40
C GLU A 887 -16.22 31.89 14.37
N LEU A 888 -16.30 30.58 14.58
CA LEU A 888 -17.57 29.83 14.65
C LEU A 888 -18.34 30.08 15.97
N GLY A 889 -17.70 30.71 16.96
CA GLY A 889 -18.32 31.00 18.26
C GLY A 889 -18.52 29.75 19.13
N LEU A 890 -17.67 28.73 18.97
CA LEU A 890 -17.74 27.49 19.71
C LEU A 890 -17.38 27.72 21.18
N CYS A 891 -18.31 27.37 22.07
CA CYS A 891 -18.21 27.68 23.51
C CYS A 891 -17.85 26.47 24.39
N TYR A 892 -17.71 25.28 23.81
CA TYR A 892 -17.21 24.11 24.54
C TYR A 892 -15.68 24.15 24.62
N LYS A 893 -15.13 23.43 25.60
CA LYS A 893 -13.68 23.34 25.80
C LYS A 893 -13.07 22.54 24.65
N LEU A 894 -12.08 23.11 23.97
CA LEU A 894 -11.19 22.35 23.08
C LEU A 894 -10.39 21.35 23.91
N VAL A 895 -10.36 20.10 23.45
CA VAL A 895 -9.58 19.06 24.10
C VAL A 895 -8.10 19.29 23.80
N ASP A 896 -7.26 19.05 24.80
CA ASP A 896 -5.83 18.99 24.57
C ASP A 896 -5.53 17.57 24.07
N ILE A 897 -5.04 17.47 22.85
CA ILE A 897 -4.66 16.20 22.23
C ILE A 897 -3.14 16.21 22.19
N GLY A 898 -2.53 15.37 23.03
CA GLY A 898 -1.14 15.05 22.85
C GLY A 898 -0.98 14.28 21.55
N PHE A 899 0.04 14.62 20.77
CA PHE A 899 0.43 13.82 19.62
C PHE A 899 1.58 12.92 20.02
N CYS A 900 1.74 11.79 19.33
CA CYS A 900 2.70 10.73 19.65
C CYS A 900 3.97 11.36 20.21
N GLY A 901 4.29 11.12 21.49
CA GLY A 901 5.24 11.93 22.28
C GLY A 901 6.70 11.57 22.00
N GLN A 902 6.90 10.35 21.57
CA GLN A 902 8.15 9.88 21.03
C GLN A 902 8.09 10.24 19.51
N VAL A 903 9.23 10.49 18.86
CA VAL A 903 9.39 9.91 17.51
C VAL A 903 9.07 8.41 17.71
N HIS A 904 8.94 7.51 16.76
CA HIS A 904 9.53 6.23 17.16
C HIS A 904 11.01 6.49 16.90
N PRO A 905 11.82 7.11 17.83
CA PRO A 905 13.24 7.09 17.62
C PRO A 905 13.56 5.64 17.93
N ASP A 906 13.37 4.89 16.87
CA ASP A 906 13.64 3.51 16.74
C ASP A 906 12.66 2.62 17.50
N PRO A 907 13.15 1.60 18.18
CA PRO A 907 13.46 2.08 19.52
C PRO A 907 14.95 2.10 19.82
#